data_AF-A0A350XNP6-F1
#
_entry.id   AF-A0A350XNP6-F1
#
_cell.length_a   1.000
_cell.length_b   1.000
_cell.length_c   1.000
_cell.angle_alpha   90.00
_cell.angle_beta   90.00
_cell.angle_gamma   90.00
#
_symmetry.space_group_name_H-M   'P 1'
#
loop_
_entity.id
_entity.type
_entity.pdbx_description
1 polymer ?
#
loop_
_entity_poly.entity_id
_entity_poly.type
_entity_poly.pdbx_seq_one_letter_code
_entity_poly.pdbx_strand_id
1 'polypeptide(L)'
;MSSGNLLDSLNKSEEKAYKLLTEFAADEEFGEKIASAFGDDLDNAGIEALRQLWKSGDFTGLPAVEIRSAADINGANGAFSADTNKIYLSGEYLALNGGDGSAIADVLLEEIGHFVDGRINISDAPGDEGAIFSALVQGVQLDEPALQALKTENDTVVLTLDGKVIQLEQQNFTGKFTNAIAELDQLLTTLQNGINNRVFSESIPIVGDSLKNASDKAVQFIENIRTAVHDKLDDITDLTNATVTDIQNALNTALGSTSGLELLKQAIDVVDTTDEVIFDLKLGPKTPSNFTTSLASNFGIPGVGIELAGDANVGLGFDFNLKLGVNKTEGFFIDTSANDELKINLNASTPGLNANGKLGFLNLNATDKGTNFNGSFAVDLADSGNRLKVAEIPSVNFTSLVDAKLTANADVNLNIATSFGDSAKFPKLSSDFNLDWNFNAADIDDANFGDLPTVGFNNVKLDLGTFLSDFAKPVVEQVRHITKPLEPVIDVITKDLPLLDEFGINISLLDIAKTFAKGSPQLGLIDAIPQIVNAAKTLDSIDTAAGSVLIDLGGFSLPEDIRQIPNLSGITLNPSNIIAPTLGNPLEQAKGKSTTASSFFAGAKGGGLSFPILEDPKEVFKLFLGKTDATLFLADLPTLGAQFEYKQTVPVFPGINVNFGGNGGFGANLDFGFDTQGLFAAASSGNAADIFNKGFFVDANSGFNLNLGFFAGGGVGIPGAAELSADIFIDGKVDFKLNDPTPGDGKVRPPEILQNLSKGVNCVFNTEGKVEAGAKVSYELLFVFEDSFEIARFPIPGLNFSYGCGGGTEIKNPVLAKDLGSNLLRLNMGPNASDRGSGTPFINEINEVFEVQA
;
A
#
# COMPACT_ATOMS: atom_id res chain seq x y z
N MET A 1 -21.02 48.47 -28.45
CA MET A 1 -21.59 48.66 -29.80
C MET A 1 -21.41 50.12 -30.22
N SER A 2 -21.40 50.44 -31.52
CA SER A 2 -21.46 51.85 -31.93
C SER A 2 -22.83 52.43 -31.61
N SER A 3 -22.91 53.74 -31.29
CA SER A 3 -24.18 54.43 -31.05
C SER A 3 -25.18 54.30 -32.22
N GLY A 4 -24.68 54.09 -33.44
CA GLY A 4 -25.51 53.83 -34.62
C GLY A 4 -26.28 52.51 -34.58
N ASN A 5 -25.73 51.45 -33.97
CA ASN A 5 -26.40 50.14 -33.93
C ASN A 5 -27.56 50.12 -32.91
N LEU A 6 -27.42 50.85 -31.81
CA LEU A 6 -28.47 50.98 -30.79
C LEU A 6 -29.67 51.77 -31.33
N LEU A 7 -29.41 52.83 -32.09
CA LEU A 7 -30.45 53.65 -32.71
C LEU A 7 -31.23 52.86 -33.78
N ASP A 8 -30.55 52.01 -34.55
CA ASP A 8 -31.21 51.14 -35.53
C ASP A 8 -32.13 50.09 -34.86
N SER A 9 -31.71 49.52 -33.73
CA SER A 9 -32.54 48.59 -32.95
C SER A 9 -33.74 49.28 -32.31
N LEU A 10 -33.55 50.49 -31.78
CA LEU A 10 -34.64 51.31 -31.23
C LEU A 10 -35.67 51.64 -32.33
N ASN A 11 -35.23 52.17 -33.47
CA ASN A 11 -36.12 52.56 -34.58
C ASN A 11 -36.99 51.39 -35.06
N LYS A 12 -36.42 50.19 -35.19
CA LYS A 12 -37.17 48.98 -35.59
C LYS A 12 -38.21 48.56 -34.55
N SER A 13 -37.88 48.75 -33.28
CA SER A 13 -38.75 48.37 -32.16
C SER A 13 -39.89 49.37 -32.00
N GLU A 14 -39.62 50.67 -32.19
CA GLU A 14 -40.65 51.71 -32.30
C GLU A 14 -41.59 51.43 -33.48
N GLU A 15 -41.07 51.11 -34.66
CA GLU A 15 -41.90 50.74 -35.82
C GLU A 15 -42.85 49.58 -35.49
N LYS A 16 -42.36 48.57 -34.76
CA LYS A 16 -43.15 47.43 -34.33
C LYS A 16 -44.20 47.80 -33.29
N ALA A 17 -43.82 48.53 -32.24
CA ALA A 17 -44.74 48.98 -31.18
C ALA A 17 -45.86 49.86 -31.77
N TYR A 18 -45.53 50.80 -32.66
CA TYR A 18 -46.49 51.67 -33.32
C TYR A 18 -47.43 50.91 -34.26
N LYS A 19 -46.92 49.89 -34.95
CA LYS A 19 -47.77 49.00 -35.74
C LYS A 19 -48.78 48.27 -34.85
N LEU A 20 -48.34 47.71 -33.72
CA LEU A 20 -49.22 47.04 -32.76
C LEU A 20 -50.26 48.00 -32.18
N LEU A 21 -49.89 49.22 -31.81
CA LEU A 21 -50.83 50.25 -31.36
C LEU A 21 -51.85 50.64 -32.44
N THR A 22 -51.44 50.70 -33.70
CA THR A 22 -52.35 50.97 -34.84
C THR A 22 -53.39 49.84 -34.97
N GLU A 23 -52.94 48.59 -34.87
CA GLU A 23 -53.78 47.39 -34.93
C GLU A 23 -54.74 47.33 -33.73
N PHE A 24 -54.21 47.56 -32.52
CA PHE A 24 -54.99 47.64 -31.29
C PHE A 24 -56.06 48.74 -31.33
N ALA A 25 -55.73 49.93 -31.84
CA ALA A 25 -56.70 51.02 -31.98
C ALA A 25 -57.84 50.66 -32.95
N ALA A 26 -57.58 49.84 -33.96
CA ALA A 26 -58.56 49.34 -34.93
C ALA A 26 -59.46 48.23 -34.37
N ASP A 27 -59.10 47.61 -33.25
CA ASP A 27 -59.86 46.54 -32.60
C ASP A 27 -61.28 47.00 -32.22
N GLU A 28 -62.27 46.14 -32.42
CA GLU A 28 -63.66 46.37 -32.03
C GLU A 28 -63.81 46.37 -30.50
N GLU A 29 -62.98 45.58 -29.80
CA GLU A 29 -62.95 45.43 -28.34
C GLU A 29 -62.01 46.46 -27.64
N PHE A 30 -61.48 47.44 -28.38
CA PHE A 30 -60.51 48.42 -27.86
C PHE A 30 -60.94 49.04 -26.51
N GLY A 31 -62.20 49.43 -26.37
CA GLY A 31 -62.71 50.03 -25.13
C GLY A 31 -62.71 49.06 -23.94
N GLU A 32 -63.05 47.79 -24.17
CA GLU A 32 -63.07 46.76 -23.12
C GLU A 32 -61.64 46.43 -22.66
N LYS A 33 -60.69 46.38 -23.61
CA LYS A 33 -59.28 46.13 -23.31
C LYS A 33 -58.64 47.31 -22.56
N ILE A 34 -58.95 48.55 -22.95
CA ILE A 34 -58.54 49.75 -22.22
C ILE A 34 -59.09 49.73 -20.78
N ALA A 35 -60.37 49.41 -20.59
CA ALA A 35 -60.94 49.28 -19.23
C ALA A 35 -60.31 48.15 -18.42
N SER A 36 -59.85 47.07 -19.08
CA SER A 36 -59.19 45.95 -18.42
C SER A 36 -57.84 46.33 -17.82
N ALA A 37 -57.06 47.18 -18.52
CA ALA A 37 -55.78 47.69 -18.06
C ALA A 37 -55.93 48.81 -17.02
N PHE A 38 -56.78 49.80 -17.30
CA PHE A 38 -56.77 51.08 -16.58
C PHE A 38 -57.98 51.29 -15.65
N GLY A 39 -58.93 50.35 -15.60
CA GLY A 39 -60.14 50.44 -14.77
C GLY A 39 -61.31 51.14 -15.45
N ASP A 40 -62.36 51.46 -14.68
CA ASP A 40 -63.64 51.93 -15.23
C ASP A 40 -63.85 53.47 -15.20
N ASP A 41 -63.06 54.23 -14.43
CA ASP A 41 -63.23 55.69 -14.22
C ASP A 41 -62.33 56.53 -15.16
N LEU A 42 -62.56 56.37 -16.47
CA LEU A 42 -61.67 56.87 -17.52
C LEU A 42 -62.20 58.11 -18.25
N ASP A 43 -61.29 58.99 -18.72
CA ASP A 43 -61.60 60.06 -19.68
C ASP A 43 -61.90 59.48 -21.08
N ASN A 44 -63.17 59.13 -21.30
CA ASN A 44 -63.64 58.62 -22.59
C ASN A 44 -63.36 59.55 -23.79
N ALA A 45 -63.30 60.87 -23.58
CA ALA A 45 -62.96 61.81 -24.66
C ALA A 45 -61.45 61.76 -24.98
N GLY A 46 -60.61 61.64 -23.96
CA GLY A 46 -59.16 61.42 -24.08
C GLY A 46 -58.82 60.09 -24.76
N ILE A 47 -59.51 59.01 -24.39
CA ILE A 47 -59.37 57.68 -25.01
C ILE A 47 -59.71 57.72 -26.49
N GLU A 48 -60.86 58.29 -26.87
CA GLU A 48 -61.25 58.36 -28.28
C GLU A 48 -60.30 59.27 -29.08
N ALA A 49 -59.75 60.33 -28.48
CA ALA A 49 -58.73 61.15 -29.10
C ALA A 49 -57.43 60.37 -29.37
N LEU A 50 -56.93 59.60 -28.39
CA LEU A 50 -55.77 58.71 -28.57
C LEU A 50 -56.03 57.65 -29.64
N ARG A 51 -57.22 57.02 -29.61
CA ARG A 51 -57.62 56.02 -30.59
C ARG A 51 -57.60 56.55 -32.02
N GLN A 52 -58.11 57.77 -32.25
CA GLN A 52 -58.12 58.38 -33.59
C GLN A 52 -56.71 58.72 -34.07
N LEU A 53 -55.83 59.20 -33.19
CA LEU A 53 -54.42 59.46 -33.51
C LEU A 53 -53.72 58.15 -33.92
N TRP A 54 -53.82 57.10 -33.11
CA TRP A 54 -53.19 55.80 -33.40
C TRP A 54 -53.78 55.13 -34.64
N LYS A 55 -55.10 55.19 -34.89
CA LYS A 55 -55.72 54.71 -36.14
C LYS A 55 -55.19 55.42 -37.39
N SER A 56 -54.83 56.70 -37.26
CA SER A 56 -54.26 57.49 -38.34
C SER A 56 -52.75 57.31 -38.50
N GLY A 57 -52.12 56.53 -37.61
CA GLY A 57 -50.67 56.34 -37.55
C GLY A 57 -49.91 57.56 -37.01
N ASP A 58 -50.60 58.49 -36.32
CA ASP A 58 -49.98 59.66 -35.69
C ASP A 58 -49.56 59.33 -34.25
N PHE A 59 -48.25 59.13 -34.06
CA PHE A 59 -47.62 58.85 -32.77
C PHE A 59 -46.83 60.03 -32.21
N THR A 60 -46.97 61.23 -32.80
CA THR A 60 -46.22 62.42 -32.38
C THR A 60 -46.55 62.89 -30.96
N GLY A 61 -47.65 62.39 -30.39
CA GLY A 61 -48.07 62.64 -29.01
C GLY A 61 -47.47 61.70 -27.96
N LEU A 62 -46.71 60.66 -28.35
CA LEU A 62 -46.07 59.75 -27.40
C LEU A 62 -44.79 60.37 -26.77
N PRO A 63 -44.37 59.92 -25.57
CA PRO A 63 -43.13 60.37 -24.94
C PRO A 63 -41.91 60.07 -25.80
N ALA A 64 -40.89 60.93 -25.71
CA ALA A 64 -39.61 60.67 -26.37
C ALA A 64 -38.83 59.58 -25.62
N VAL A 65 -38.22 58.65 -26.37
CA VAL A 65 -37.34 57.62 -25.82
C VAL A 65 -35.92 58.16 -25.64
N GLU A 66 -35.35 57.98 -24.46
CA GLU A 66 -34.00 58.39 -24.11
C GLU A 66 -33.17 57.19 -23.61
N ILE A 67 -32.04 56.93 -24.27
CA ILE A 67 -31.17 55.82 -23.88
C ILE A 67 -30.31 56.23 -22.69
N ARG A 68 -30.39 55.46 -21.60
CA ARG A 68 -29.59 55.62 -20.37
C ARG A 68 -28.91 54.30 -20.01
N SER A 69 -27.92 54.32 -19.10
CA SER A 69 -27.40 53.05 -18.58
C SER A 69 -28.44 52.43 -17.66
N ALA A 70 -28.48 51.10 -17.57
CA ALA A 70 -29.34 50.38 -16.62
C ALA A 70 -29.15 50.94 -15.19
N ALA A 71 -27.91 51.26 -14.80
CA ALA A 71 -27.60 51.84 -13.49
C ALA A 71 -28.24 53.22 -13.26
N ASP A 72 -28.35 54.06 -14.29
CA ASP A 72 -28.98 55.38 -14.18
C ASP A 72 -30.50 55.28 -13.95
N ILE A 73 -31.12 54.17 -14.35
CA ILE A 73 -32.56 53.91 -14.20
C ILE A 73 -32.83 52.76 -13.22
N ASN A 74 -32.04 52.68 -12.14
CA ASN A 74 -32.19 51.71 -11.05
C ASN A 74 -32.34 50.25 -11.53
N GLY A 75 -31.54 49.87 -12.53
CA GLY A 75 -31.43 48.51 -13.05
C GLY A 75 -32.58 48.06 -13.95
N ALA A 76 -33.50 48.95 -14.33
CA ALA A 76 -34.65 48.61 -15.18
C ALA A 76 -34.26 48.47 -16.67
N ASN A 77 -35.09 47.73 -17.42
CA ASN A 77 -34.93 47.59 -18.88
C ASN A 77 -35.51 48.80 -19.63
N GLY A 78 -36.66 49.29 -19.17
CA GLY A 78 -37.31 50.56 -19.53
C GLY A 78 -37.85 51.23 -18.25
N ALA A 79 -38.20 52.52 -18.34
CA ALA A 79 -39.00 53.21 -17.33
C ALA A 79 -39.64 54.49 -17.89
N PHE A 80 -40.93 54.70 -17.65
CA PHE A 80 -41.64 55.95 -17.94
C PHE A 80 -41.52 56.92 -16.76
N SER A 81 -41.33 58.20 -17.08
CA SER A 81 -41.32 59.28 -16.10
C SER A 81 -42.34 60.34 -16.46
N ALA A 82 -43.40 60.44 -15.66
CA ALA A 82 -44.41 61.49 -15.78
C ALA A 82 -43.80 62.89 -15.58
N ASP A 83 -42.78 63.01 -14.72
CA ASP A 83 -42.12 64.28 -14.39
C ASP A 83 -41.32 64.89 -15.55
N THR A 84 -40.81 64.06 -16.45
CA THR A 84 -40.03 64.48 -17.62
C THR A 84 -40.75 64.23 -18.93
N ASN A 85 -41.87 63.49 -18.90
CA ASN A 85 -42.60 62.99 -20.05
C ASN A 85 -41.68 62.28 -21.06
N LYS A 86 -40.88 61.33 -20.56
CA LYS A 86 -39.92 60.54 -21.33
C LYS A 86 -40.00 59.08 -20.93
N ILE A 87 -39.68 58.23 -21.90
CA ILE A 87 -39.38 56.81 -21.68
C ILE A 87 -37.87 56.68 -21.64
N TYR A 88 -37.31 56.20 -20.54
CA TYR A 88 -35.89 55.88 -20.45
C TYR A 88 -35.69 54.41 -20.78
N LEU A 89 -34.75 54.09 -21.67
CA LEU A 89 -34.49 52.71 -22.09
C LEU A 89 -33.03 52.36 -21.84
N SER A 90 -32.79 51.19 -21.23
CA SER A 90 -31.44 50.71 -20.92
C SER A 90 -30.65 50.45 -22.20
N GLY A 91 -29.50 51.11 -22.33
CA GLY A 91 -28.57 50.90 -23.44
C GLY A 91 -27.99 49.49 -23.45
N GLU A 92 -27.81 48.88 -22.28
CA GLU A 92 -27.42 47.49 -22.11
C GLU A 92 -28.51 46.54 -22.60
N TYR A 93 -29.78 46.83 -22.28
CA TYR A 93 -30.92 46.04 -22.73
C TYR A 93 -31.11 46.12 -24.25
N LEU A 94 -30.99 47.31 -24.83
CA LEU A 94 -30.99 47.52 -26.29
C LEU A 94 -29.84 46.76 -26.98
N ALA A 95 -28.65 46.76 -26.38
CA ALA A 95 -27.49 46.03 -26.90
C ALA A 95 -27.74 44.51 -26.90
N LEU A 96 -28.29 43.97 -25.80
CA LEU A 96 -28.56 42.55 -25.65
C LEU A 96 -29.65 42.05 -26.63
N ASN A 97 -30.68 42.86 -26.85
CA ASN A 97 -31.86 42.47 -27.63
C ASN A 97 -31.88 43.04 -29.06
N GLY A 98 -30.78 43.61 -29.55
CA GLY A 98 -30.77 44.36 -30.82
C GLY A 98 -31.18 43.58 -32.08
N GLY A 99 -31.20 42.24 -32.02
CA GLY A 99 -31.69 41.35 -33.08
C GLY A 99 -33.17 40.93 -32.95
N ASP A 100 -33.78 41.18 -31.79
CA ASP A 100 -35.17 40.84 -31.49
C ASP A 100 -35.95 42.11 -31.14
N GLY A 101 -36.53 42.74 -32.16
CA GLY A 101 -37.37 43.93 -31.97
C GLY A 101 -38.67 43.65 -31.22
N SER A 102 -38.98 42.40 -30.85
CA SER A 102 -40.15 42.05 -30.03
C SER A 102 -39.90 42.43 -28.59
N ALA A 103 -38.85 41.89 -27.95
CA ALA A 103 -38.55 42.16 -26.54
C ALA A 103 -38.43 43.67 -26.23
N ILE A 104 -37.81 44.44 -27.13
CA ILE A 104 -37.70 45.90 -26.98
C ILE A 104 -39.06 46.58 -27.20
N ALA A 105 -39.86 46.13 -28.17
CA ALA A 105 -41.21 46.66 -28.38
C ALA A 105 -42.14 46.35 -27.19
N ASP A 106 -41.98 45.20 -26.55
CA ASP A 106 -42.79 44.78 -25.40
C ASP A 106 -42.57 45.73 -24.23
N VAL A 107 -41.31 46.04 -23.91
CA VAL A 107 -40.94 47.05 -22.91
C VAL A 107 -41.43 48.43 -23.33
N LEU A 108 -41.25 48.85 -24.59
CA LEU A 108 -41.75 50.15 -25.05
C LEU A 108 -43.28 50.27 -24.92
N LEU A 109 -44.03 49.21 -25.20
CA LEU A 109 -45.48 49.18 -25.06
C LEU A 109 -45.92 49.27 -23.60
N GLU A 110 -45.18 48.64 -22.69
CA GLU A 110 -45.37 48.71 -21.24
C GLU A 110 -45.20 50.15 -20.74
N GLU A 111 -44.10 50.81 -21.13
CA GLU A 111 -43.86 52.22 -20.79
C GLU A 111 -44.84 53.20 -21.44
N ILE A 112 -45.34 52.88 -22.64
CA ILE A 112 -46.43 53.64 -23.26
C ILE A 112 -47.73 53.43 -22.47
N GLY A 113 -47.95 52.25 -21.89
CA GLY A 113 -49.08 51.96 -21.02
C GLY A 113 -49.13 52.89 -19.81
N HIS A 114 -48.01 53.04 -19.09
CA HIS A 114 -47.90 53.99 -17.98
C HIS A 114 -48.13 55.45 -18.42
N PHE A 115 -47.64 55.84 -19.60
CA PHE A 115 -47.95 57.16 -20.17
C PHE A 115 -49.45 57.35 -20.47
N VAL A 116 -50.07 56.31 -21.02
CA VAL A 116 -51.50 56.32 -21.37
C VAL A 116 -52.33 56.43 -20.09
N ASP A 117 -51.99 55.69 -19.05
CA ASP A 117 -52.65 55.76 -17.74
C ASP A 117 -52.69 57.19 -17.21
N GLY A 118 -51.51 57.81 -17.05
CA GLY A 118 -51.39 59.20 -16.59
C GLY A 118 -52.07 60.25 -17.50
N ARG A 119 -52.51 59.87 -18.71
CA ARG A 119 -53.23 60.74 -19.65
C ARG A 119 -54.75 60.60 -19.57
N ILE A 120 -55.25 59.39 -19.32
CA ILE A 120 -56.69 59.07 -19.39
C ILE A 120 -57.32 58.85 -18.03
N ASN A 121 -56.52 58.56 -17.00
CA ASN A 121 -56.98 58.35 -15.64
C ASN A 121 -56.85 59.60 -14.78
N ILE A 122 -57.81 59.78 -13.87
CA ILE A 122 -57.82 60.89 -12.88
C ILE A 122 -56.98 60.52 -11.65
N SER A 123 -56.89 59.21 -11.37
CA SER A 123 -56.05 58.60 -10.35
C SER A 123 -55.35 57.41 -10.99
N ASP A 124 -54.07 57.27 -10.70
CA ASP A 124 -53.20 56.15 -11.08
C ASP A 124 -53.92 54.80 -10.94
N ALA A 125 -53.86 53.97 -11.97
CA ALA A 125 -54.40 52.63 -11.92
C ALA A 125 -53.58 51.78 -10.92
N PRO A 126 -54.22 50.98 -10.05
CA PRO A 126 -53.47 50.11 -9.15
C PRO A 126 -52.94 48.89 -9.90
N GLY A 127 -51.67 48.54 -9.67
CA GLY A 127 -51.05 47.39 -10.32
C GLY A 127 -49.93 47.82 -11.26
N ASP A 128 -49.53 46.90 -12.13
CA ASP A 128 -48.68 47.15 -13.29
C ASP A 128 -49.59 47.27 -14.54
N GLU A 129 -50.26 48.43 -14.68
CA GLU A 129 -51.16 48.71 -15.80
C GLU A 129 -50.42 48.79 -17.14
N GLY A 130 -49.12 49.12 -17.10
CA GLY A 130 -48.21 49.07 -18.23
C GLY A 130 -48.11 47.67 -18.82
N ALA A 131 -47.82 46.66 -18.00
CA ALA A 131 -47.68 45.28 -18.45
C ALA A 131 -49.02 44.71 -18.95
N ILE A 132 -50.13 45.03 -18.27
CA ILE A 132 -51.48 44.64 -18.74
C ILE A 132 -51.75 45.28 -20.11
N PHE A 133 -51.47 46.56 -20.28
CA PHE A 133 -51.66 47.26 -21.54
C PHE A 133 -50.79 46.67 -22.65
N SER A 134 -49.51 46.43 -22.40
CA SER A 134 -48.58 45.80 -23.36
C SER A 134 -49.10 44.44 -23.83
N ALA A 135 -49.51 43.57 -22.90
CA ALA A 135 -50.08 42.26 -23.22
C ALA A 135 -51.32 42.36 -24.11
N LEU A 136 -52.24 43.29 -23.80
CA LEU A 136 -53.48 43.48 -24.56
C LEU A 136 -53.23 44.06 -25.96
N VAL A 137 -52.28 44.98 -26.10
CA VAL A 137 -51.87 45.55 -27.40
C VAL A 137 -51.23 44.48 -28.29
N GLN A 138 -50.51 43.54 -27.69
CA GLN A 138 -49.91 42.40 -28.40
C GLN A 138 -50.89 41.26 -28.70
N GLY A 139 -52.13 41.34 -28.20
CA GLY A 139 -53.15 40.31 -28.38
C GLY A 139 -52.97 39.07 -27.49
N VAL A 140 -52.20 39.20 -26.41
CA VAL A 140 -52.02 38.15 -25.40
C VAL A 140 -53.29 38.05 -24.55
N GLN A 141 -53.81 36.84 -24.38
CA GLN A 141 -54.94 36.58 -23.47
C GLN A 141 -54.41 36.38 -22.04
N LEU A 142 -54.74 37.30 -21.14
CA LEU A 142 -54.48 37.18 -19.71
C LEU A 142 -55.62 36.39 -19.06
N ASP A 143 -55.30 35.32 -18.33
CA ASP A 143 -56.29 34.62 -17.53
C ASP A 143 -56.58 35.36 -16.21
N GLU A 144 -57.65 34.99 -15.53
CA GLU A 144 -58.11 35.69 -14.32
C GLU A 144 -57.03 35.78 -13.22
N PRO A 145 -56.25 34.69 -12.95
CA PRO A 145 -55.15 34.77 -12.00
C PRO A 145 -54.01 35.71 -12.43
N ALA A 146 -53.56 35.65 -13.69
CA ALA A 146 -52.48 36.50 -14.18
C ALA A 146 -52.89 37.99 -14.17
N LEU A 147 -54.13 38.29 -14.59
CA LEU A 147 -54.66 39.64 -14.55
C LEU A 147 -54.77 40.17 -13.11
N GLN A 148 -55.20 39.33 -12.16
CA GLN A 148 -55.32 39.72 -10.76
C GLN A 148 -53.96 39.93 -10.08
N ALA A 149 -52.93 39.18 -10.48
CA ALA A 149 -51.56 39.36 -10.00
C ALA A 149 -51.00 40.72 -10.44
N LEU A 150 -51.08 41.02 -11.75
CA LEU A 150 -50.61 42.30 -12.30
C LEU A 150 -51.36 43.50 -11.69
N LYS A 151 -52.68 43.39 -11.46
CA LYS A 151 -53.47 44.44 -10.78
C LYS A 151 -53.11 44.71 -9.31
N THR A 152 -52.18 43.94 -8.74
CA THR A 152 -51.74 44.09 -7.33
C THR A 152 -50.24 44.32 -7.17
N GLU A 153 -49.48 44.28 -8.27
CA GLU A 153 -48.05 44.59 -8.29
C GLU A 153 -47.88 46.11 -8.22
N ASN A 154 -47.19 46.63 -7.19
CA ASN A 154 -46.86 48.07 -7.13
C ASN A 154 -45.37 48.20 -7.41
N ASP A 155 -45.05 48.82 -8.54
CA ASP A 155 -43.73 48.86 -9.15
C ASP A 155 -43.10 50.27 -9.16
N THR A 156 -43.70 51.19 -8.40
CA THR A 156 -43.22 52.56 -8.21
C THR A 156 -41.88 52.64 -7.44
N VAL A 157 -40.89 53.38 -7.97
CA VAL A 157 -39.64 53.74 -7.29
C VAL A 157 -39.31 55.23 -7.43
N VAL A 158 -38.76 55.85 -6.38
CA VAL A 158 -38.35 57.28 -6.40
C VAL A 158 -36.83 57.38 -6.55
N LEU A 159 -36.35 57.99 -7.63
CA LEU A 159 -34.92 58.14 -7.96
C LEU A 159 -34.56 59.61 -8.23
N THR A 160 -33.29 59.98 -8.06
CA THR A 160 -32.76 61.29 -8.49
C THR A 160 -31.92 61.15 -9.75
N LEU A 161 -32.47 61.55 -10.90
CA LEU A 161 -31.78 61.54 -12.19
C LEU A 161 -31.38 62.98 -12.57
N ASP A 162 -30.12 63.21 -12.92
CA ASP A 162 -29.58 64.54 -13.28
C ASP A 162 -29.90 65.66 -12.25
N GLY A 163 -30.02 65.30 -10.96
CA GLY A 163 -30.31 66.24 -9.87
C GLY A 163 -31.78 66.59 -9.66
N LYS A 164 -32.71 65.93 -10.36
CA LYS A 164 -34.17 66.04 -10.18
C LYS A 164 -34.72 64.74 -9.59
N VAL A 165 -35.54 64.83 -8.54
CA VAL A 165 -36.29 63.69 -8.01
C VAL A 165 -37.40 63.35 -9.00
N ILE A 166 -37.44 62.10 -9.45
CA ILE A 166 -38.43 61.53 -10.37
C ILE A 166 -38.97 60.22 -9.81
N GLN A 167 -40.25 59.94 -10.05
CA GLN A 167 -40.87 58.63 -9.81
C GLN A 167 -40.80 57.82 -11.12
N LEU A 168 -40.42 56.54 -11.03
CA LEU A 168 -40.30 55.58 -12.13
C LEU A 168 -41.16 54.36 -11.79
N GLU A 169 -41.93 53.86 -12.74
CA GLU A 169 -42.50 52.51 -12.70
C GLU A 169 -41.44 51.52 -13.25
N GLN A 170 -41.29 50.34 -12.64
CA GLN A 170 -40.19 49.40 -12.94
C GLN A 170 -40.60 47.93 -12.92
N GLN A 171 -40.29 47.19 -13.98
CA GLN A 171 -40.33 45.73 -13.95
C GLN A 171 -39.48 45.12 -12.79
N ASN A 172 -40.13 44.46 -11.82
CA ASN A 172 -39.47 43.69 -10.77
C ASN A 172 -38.81 42.41 -11.34
N PHE A 173 -37.63 42.06 -10.83
CA PHE A 173 -36.92 40.84 -11.22
C PHE A 173 -37.61 39.62 -10.59
N THR A 174 -38.29 38.81 -11.40
CA THR A 174 -38.97 37.58 -10.96
C THR A 174 -38.10 36.31 -11.00
N GLY A 175 -36.77 36.44 -11.12
CA GLY A 175 -35.86 35.29 -11.17
C GLY A 175 -36.02 34.50 -12.47
N LYS A 176 -35.29 34.86 -13.55
CA LYS A 176 -35.37 34.12 -14.81
C LYS A 176 -34.61 32.79 -14.71
N PHE A 177 -35.35 31.67 -14.62
CA PHE A 177 -34.82 30.28 -14.55
C PHE A 177 -34.46 29.70 -15.94
N THR A 178 -34.24 30.53 -16.95
CA THR A 178 -34.19 30.17 -18.38
C THR A 178 -33.09 29.14 -18.75
N ASN A 179 -32.10 28.91 -17.88
CA ASN A 179 -31.07 27.88 -18.02
C ASN A 179 -30.87 27.01 -16.76
N ALA A 180 -31.83 27.02 -15.83
CA ALA A 180 -31.69 26.44 -14.49
C ALA A 180 -31.24 24.98 -14.49
N ILE A 181 -31.76 24.18 -15.43
CA ILE A 181 -31.41 22.78 -15.59
C ILE A 181 -29.91 22.60 -15.88
N ALA A 182 -29.40 23.25 -16.92
CA ALA A 182 -28.03 23.06 -17.37
C ALA A 182 -27.00 23.62 -16.38
N GLU A 183 -27.34 24.74 -15.74
CA GLU A 183 -26.50 25.42 -14.75
C GLU A 183 -26.41 24.63 -13.43
N LEU A 184 -27.54 24.14 -12.93
CA LEU A 184 -27.59 23.26 -11.77
C LEU A 184 -26.84 21.94 -12.03
N ASP A 185 -27.01 21.38 -13.22
CA ASP A 185 -26.31 20.16 -13.62
C ASP A 185 -24.80 20.32 -13.55
N GLN A 186 -24.26 21.42 -14.08
CA GLN A 186 -22.82 21.69 -14.04
C GLN A 186 -22.32 21.84 -12.60
N LEU A 187 -23.04 22.57 -11.75
CA LEU A 187 -22.67 22.80 -10.35
C LEU A 187 -22.65 21.49 -9.55
N LEU A 188 -23.73 20.70 -9.60
CA LEU A 188 -23.83 19.46 -8.83
C LEU A 188 -22.88 18.37 -9.36
N THR A 189 -22.66 18.30 -10.67
CA THR A 189 -21.62 17.43 -11.26
C THR A 189 -20.23 17.81 -10.75
N THR A 190 -19.93 19.12 -10.69
CA THR A 190 -18.66 19.64 -10.18
C THR A 190 -18.46 19.25 -8.72
N LEU A 191 -19.50 19.37 -7.89
CA LEU A 191 -19.43 18.97 -6.48
C LEU A 191 -19.23 17.45 -6.32
N GLN A 192 -19.99 16.60 -7.02
CA GLN A 192 -19.78 15.15 -6.98
C GLN A 192 -18.34 14.77 -7.38
N ASN A 193 -17.80 15.42 -8.41
CA ASN A 193 -16.42 15.21 -8.83
C ASN A 193 -15.41 15.71 -7.79
N GLY A 194 -15.68 16.82 -7.11
CA GLY A 194 -14.88 17.29 -5.98
C GLY A 194 -14.81 16.25 -4.86
N ILE A 195 -15.96 15.75 -4.40
CA ILE A 195 -16.03 14.71 -3.37
C ILE A 195 -15.30 13.43 -3.82
N ASN A 196 -15.51 12.97 -5.05
CA ASN A 196 -14.85 11.77 -5.57
C ASN A 196 -13.32 11.92 -5.60
N ASN A 197 -12.81 13.09 -6.00
CA ASN A 197 -11.37 13.33 -6.17
C ASN A 197 -10.64 13.81 -4.92
N ARG A 198 -11.36 14.14 -3.84
CA ARG A 198 -10.78 14.70 -2.61
C ARG A 198 -11.10 13.89 -1.38
N VAL A 199 -12.34 13.41 -1.23
CA VAL A 199 -12.75 12.64 -0.05
C VAL A 199 -12.65 11.14 -0.32
N PHE A 200 -13.24 10.66 -1.42
CA PHE A 200 -13.27 9.22 -1.73
C PHE A 200 -12.00 8.68 -2.39
N SER A 201 -11.04 9.55 -2.71
CA SER A 201 -9.70 9.17 -3.19
C SER A 201 -8.71 8.85 -2.09
N GLU A 202 -9.02 9.20 -0.85
CA GLU A 202 -8.10 9.00 0.27
C GLU A 202 -7.91 7.53 0.59
N SER A 203 -6.72 7.17 1.08
CA SER A 203 -6.41 5.78 1.47
C SER A 203 -7.01 5.46 2.84
N ILE A 204 -8.34 5.38 2.90
CA ILE A 204 -9.07 5.08 4.13
C ILE A 204 -8.85 3.61 4.50
N PRO A 205 -8.58 3.26 5.77
CA PRO A 205 -8.50 1.86 6.19
C PRO A 205 -9.73 1.05 5.74
N ILE A 206 -9.51 -0.22 5.37
CA ILE A 206 -10.51 -1.16 4.84
C ILE A 206 -11.03 -0.86 3.43
N VAL A 207 -11.33 0.38 3.05
CA VAL A 207 -11.95 0.68 1.74
C VAL A 207 -11.00 1.29 0.72
N GLY A 208 -9.90 1.89 1.17
CA GLY A 208 -8.89 2.51 0.30
C GLY A 208 -9.54 3.56 -0.59
N ASP A 209 -9.11 3.59 -1.85
CA ASP A 209 -9.65 4.48 -2.89
C ASP A 209 -10.83 3.87 -3.66
N SER A 210 -11.37 2.72 -3.20
CA SER A 210 -12.40 1.99 -3.95
C SER A 210 -13.68 2.80 -4.18
N LEU A 211 -13.96 3.77 -3.30
CA LEU A 211 -15.13 4.64 -3.40
C LEU A 211 -14.99 5.70 -4.50
N LYS A 212 -13.78 6.12 -4.88
CA LYS A 212 -13.53 7.20 -5.84
C LYS A 212 -14.30 7.03 -7.16
N ASN A 213 -14.33 5.79 -7.67
CA ASN A 213 -14.94 5.44 -8.96
C ASN A 213 -16.16 4.53 -8.78
N ALA A 214 -16.68 4.38 -7.56
CA ALA A 214 -17.83 3.50 -7.33
C ALA A 214 -19.09 4.09 -7.96
N SER A 215 -19.80 3.29 -8.74
CA SER A 215 -21.08 3.66 -9.37
C SER A 215 -22.29 3.46 -8.45
N ASP A 216 -22.06 3.02 -7.20
CA ASP A 216 -23.14 2.83 -6.23
C ASP A 216 -23.84 4.17 -5.95
N LYS A 217 -25.17 4.11 -5.88
CA LYS A 217 -26.01 5.30 -5.67
C LYS A 217 -25.73 6.00 -4.33
N ALA A 218 -25.30 5.26 -3.32
CA ALA A 218 -24.90 5.85 -2.04
C ALA A 218 -23.69 6.78 -2.22
N VAL A 219 -22.72 6.38 -3.03
CA VAL A 219 -21.49 7.14 -3.31
C VAL A 219 -21.78 8.30 -4.26
N GLN A 220 -22.59 8.05 -5.28
CA GLN A 220 -23.04 9.05 -6.27
C GLN A 220 -24.28 9.84 -5.79
N PHE A 221 -24.34 10.20 -4.51
CA PHE A 221 -25.56 10.78 -3.92
C PHE A 221 -25.87 12.19 -4.45
N ILE A 222 -24.86 13.01 -4.76
CA ILE A 222 -25.06 14.35 -5.36
C ILE A 222 -25.58 14.19 -6.79
N GLU A 223 -25.06 13.22 -7.53
CA GLU A 223 -25.52 12.89 -8.88
C GLU A 223 -26.98 12.36 -8.89
N ASN A 224 -27.37 11.61 -7.87
CA ASN A 224 -28.77 11.19 -7.70
C ASN A 224 -29.69 12.39 -7.39
N ILE A 225 -29.25 13.30 -6.50
CA ILE A 225 -29.97 14.55 -6.22
C ILE A 225 -30.13 15.35 -7.52
N ARG A 226 -29.05 15.53 -8.27
CA ARG A 226 -29.03 16.21 -9.56
C ARG A 226 -30.06 15.62 -10.51
N THR A 227 -30.01 14.31 -10.74
CA THR A 227 -30.93 13.62 -11.66
C THR A 227 -32.38 13.78 -11.23
N ALA A 228 -32.70 13.56 -9.95
CA ALA A 228 -34.08 13.67 -9.46
C ALA A 228 -34.63 15.10 -9.55
N VAL A 229 -33.80 16.11 -9.27
CA VAL A 229 -34.19 17.52 -9.40
C VAL A 229 -34.35 17.90 -10.87
N HIS A 230 -33.41 17.52 -11.72
CA HIS A 230 -33.47 17.73 -13.17
C HIS A 230 -34.77 17.18 -13.75
N ASP A 231 -35.11 15.92 -13.47
CA ASP A 231 -36.33 15.28 -13.97
C ASP A 231 -37.60 16.05 -13.56
N LYS A 232 -37.62 16.66 -12.37
CA LYS A 232 -38.79 17.44 -11.89
C LYS A 232 -38.83 18.87 -12.39
N LEU A 233 -37.68 19.46 -12.73
CA LEU A 233 -37.62 20.75 -13.40
C LEU A 233 -38.02 20.62 -14.88
N ASP A 234 -37.66 19.52 -15.55
CA ASP A 234 -38.04 19.24 -16.94
C ASP A 234 -39.55 18.98 -17.11
N ASP A 235 -40.23 18.55 -16.04
CA ASP A 235 -41.70 18.42 -15.99
C ASP A 235 -42.43 19.79 -16.03
N ILE A 236 -41.73 20.92 -15.84
CA ILE A 236 -42.31 22.27 -15.88
C ILE A 236 -42.44 22.73 -17.33
N THR A 237 -43.69 22.84 -17.82
CA THR A 237 -44.02 23.17 -19.22
C THR A 237 -43.33 24.43 -19.76
N ASP A 238 -43.17 25.47 -18.92
CA ASP A 238 -42.47 26.70 -19.28
C ASP A 238 -41.55 27.14 -18.14
N LEU A 239 -40.36 26.53 -18.09
CA LEU A 239 -39.35 26.83 -17.08
C LEU A 239 -38.87 28.29 -17.14
N THR A 240 -39.02 28.97 -18.27
CA THR A 240 -38.60 30.38 -18.44
C THR A 240 -39.42 31.32 -17.57
N ASN A 241 -40.71 31.00 -17.40
CA ASN A 241 -41.68 31.80 -16.64
C ASN A 241 -42.12 31.09 -15.35
N ALA A 242 -41.37 30.07 -14.90
CA ALA A 242 -41.65 29.35 -13.67
C ALA A 242 -41.54 30.29 -12.45
N THR A 243 -42.52 30.22 -11.56
CA THR A 243 -42.49 30.98 -10.30
C THR A 243 -41.56 30.31 -9.29
N VAL A 244 -41.15 31.06 -8.26
CA VAL A 244 -40.42 30.51 -7.11
C VAL A 244 -41.16 29.33 -6.46
N THR A 245 -42.50 29.38 -6.46
CA THR A 245 -43.35 28.30 -5.93
C THR A 245 -43.28 27.05 -6.81
N ASP A 246 -43.24 27.21 -8.14
CA ASP A 246 -43.11 26.07 -9.06
C ASP A 246 -41.79 25.32 -8.86
N ILE A 247 -40.69 26.07 -8.74
CA ILE A 247 -39.37 25.52 -8.45
C ILE A 247 -39.36 24.83 -7.08
N GLN A 248 -39.92 25.48 -6.04
CA GLN A 248 -40.01 24.87 -4.70
C GLN A 248 -40.82 23.57 -4.72
N ASN A 249 -41.92 23.51 -5.48
CA ASN A 249 -42.73 22.30 -5.63
C ASN A 249 -41.99 21.17 -6.36
N ALA A 250 -41.22 21.51 -7.41
CA ALA A 250 -40.36 20.55 -8.11
C ALA A 250 -39.30 19.96 -7.16
N LEU A 251 -38.62 20.81 -6.39
CA LEU A 251 -37.63 20.38 -5.38
C LEU A 251 -38.28 19.52 -4.28
N ASN A 252 -39.43 19.93 -3.75
CA ASN A 252 -40.18 19.14 -2.76
C ASN A 252 -40.59 17.77 -3.30
N THR A 253 -40.95 17.68 -4.58
CA THR A 253 -41.32 16.41 -5.21
C THR A 253 -40.11 15.52 -5.46
N ALA A 254 -39.00 16.09 -5.94
CA ALA A 254 -37.76 15.36 -6.22
C ALA A 254 -37.13 14.78 -4.95
N LEU A 255 -37.11 15.56 -3.86
CA LEU A 255 -36.33 15.27 -2.66
C LEU A 255 -37.18 14.80 -1.48
N GLY A 256 -38.50 15.02 -1.53
CA GLY A 256 -39.44 14.61 -0.49
C GLY A 256 -39.87 13.16 -0.57
N SER A 257 -40.83 12.78 0.28
CA SER A 257 -41.31 11.39 0.40
C SER A 257 -42.41 10.99 -0.57
N THR A 258 -43.00 11.95 -1.27
CA THR A 258 -44.06 11.68 -2.24
C THR A 258 -43.40 11.44 -3.59
N SER A 259 -42.94 10.21 -3.83
CA SER A 259 -42.28 9.73 -5.07
C SER A 259 -40.87 10.27 -5.37
N GLY A 260 -40.25 10.98 -4.43
CA GLY A 260 -38.87 11.47 -4.50
C GLY A 260 -37.84 10.58 -3.80
N LEU A 261 -36.65 11.13 -3.57
CA LEU A 261 -35.52 10.44 -2.93
C LEU A 261 -35.62 10.30 -1.41
N GLU A 262 -36.64 10.88 -0.76
CA GLU A 262 -36.79 10.86 0.71
C GLU A 262 -35.59 11.45 1.48
N LEU A 263 -34.99 12.53 0.95
CA LEU A 263 -33.80 13.16 1.52
C LEU A 263 -34.10 14.41 2.36
N LEU A 264 -35.27 15.06 2.20
CA LEU A 264 -35.60 16.26 2.96
C LEU A 264 -35.74 15.96 4.45
N LYS A 265 -34.88 16.60 5.26
CA LYS A 265 -34.93 16.53 6.74
C LYS A 265 -35.86 17.58 7.35
N GLN A 266 -36.16 18.64 6.61
CA GLN A 266 -37.11 19.70 6.94
C GLN A 266 -37.75 20.25 5.66
N ALA A 267 -38.74 21.13 5.82
CA ALA A 267 -39.28 21.90 4.70
C ALA A 267 -38.21 22.82 4.10
N ILE A 268 -38.24 23.02 2.78
CA ILE A 268 -37.32 23.92 2.08
C ILE A 268 -37.65 25.36 2.48
N ASP A 269 -36.68 26.04 3.09
CA ASP A 269 -36.79 27.47 3.39
C ASP A 269 -36.40 28.27 2.15
N VAL A 270 -37.20 29.28 1.81
CA VAL A 270 -37.01 30.11 0.62
C VAL A 270 -36.79 31.56 1.04
N VAL A 271 -35.72 32.16 0.53
CA VAL A 271 -35.47 33.59 0.61
C VAL A 271 -35.68 34.15 -0.78
N ASP A 272 -36.68 35.01 -0.93
CA ASP A 272 -37.05 35.65 -2.18
C ASP A 272 -36.95 37.16 -1.99
N THR A 273 -36.05 37.79 -2.75
CA THR A 273 -35.73 39.21 -2.67
C THR A 273 -35.73 39.83 -4.07
N THR A 274 -35.63 41.15 -4.15
CA THR A 274 -35.56 41.89 -5.42
C THR A 274 -34.36 41.50 -6.29
N ASP A 275 -33.29 40.95 -5.69
CA ASP A 275 -32.03 40.66 -6.39
C ASP A 275 -31.72 39.16 -6.50
N GLU A 276 -32.29 38.32 -5.63
CA GLU A 276 -32.01 36.88 -5.60
C GLU A 276 -33.10 36.03 -4.96
N VAL A 277 -33.14 34.77 -5.41
CA VAL A 277 -33.94 33.68 -4.83
C VAL A 277 -32.97 32.60 -4.33
N ILE A 278 -33.11 32.17 -3.08
CA ILE A 278 -32.31 31.11 -2.45
C ILE A 278 -33.23 30.05 -1.85
N PHE A 279 -32.92 28.78 -2.12
CA PHE A 279 -33.52 27.61 -1.52
C PHE A 279 -32.51 26.98 -0.54
N ASP A 280 -32.84 26.90 0.75
CA ASP A 280 -32.05 26.20 1.78
C ASP A 280 -32.60 24.78 1.98
N LEU A 281 -31.80 23.80 1.58
CA LEU A 281 -32.13 22.38 1.65
C LEU A 281 -31.27 21.69 2.71
N LYS A 282 -31.94 21.03 3.66
CA LYS A 282 -31.31 20.09 4.60
C LYS A 282 -31.56 18.67 4.12
N LEU A 283 -30.53 18.05 3.56
CA LEU A 283 -30.61 16.76 2.91
C LEU A 283 -29.89 15.68 3.71
N GLY A 284 -30.45 14.48 3.74
CA GLY A 284 -29.77 13.30 4.28
C GLY A 284 -30.72 12.10 4.33
N PRO A 285 -30.24 10.88 4.04
CA PRO A 285 -31.07 9.69 4.09
C PRO A 285 -31.45 9.37 5.55
N LYS A 286 -32.66 8.84 5.76
CA LYS A 286 -33.12 8.44 7.11
C LYS A 286 -32.24 7.37 7.76
N THR A 287 -31.64 6.50 6.94
CA THR A 287 -30.72 5.45 7.37
C THR A 287 -29.54 5.38 6.40
N PRO A 288 -28.33 5.06 6.87
CA PRO A 288 -27.19 4.82 5.99
C PRO A 288 -27.50 3.74 4.94
N SER A 289 -27.06 3.96 3.71
CA SER A 289 -27.11 2.98 2.63
C SER A 289 -26.01 1.96 2.81
N ASN A 290 -26.34 0.67 2.69
CA ASN A 290 -25.37 -0.42 2.83
C ASN A 290 -25.09 -1.09 1.49
N PHE A 291 -23.83 -1.28 1.15
CA PHE A 291 -23.37 -1.95 -0.07
C PHE A 291 -22.01 -2.61 0.16
N THR A 292 -21.52 -3.34 -0.84
CA THR A 292 -20.20 -4.00 -0.79
C THR A 292 -19.25 -3.35 -1.80
N THR A 293 -18.00 -3.17 -1.41
CA THR A 293 -16.92 -2.69 -2.29
C THR A 293 -15.68 -3.56 -2.13
N SER A 294 -14.67 -3.38 -2.98
CA SER A 294 -13.39 -4.08 -2.83
C SER A 294 -12.67 -3.67 -1.54
N LEU A 295 -12.11 -4.65 -0.85
CA LEU A 295 -11.23 -4.44 0.29
C LEU A 295 -9.94 -3.74 -0.14
N ALA A 296 -9.52 -2.73 0.63
CA ALA A 296 -8.18 -2.16 0.54
C ALA A 296 -7.15 -3.24 0.87
N SER A 297 -6.39 -3.66 -0.14
CA SER A 297 -5.53 -4.84 -0.05
C SER A 297 -4.50 -4.78 1.08
N ASN A 298 -4.09 -3.58 1.48
CA ASN A 298 -3.12 -3.31 2.52
C ASN A 298 -3.68 -2.50 3.69
N PHE A 299 -5.01 -2.30 3.79
CA PHE A 299 -5.67 -1.52 4.85
C PHE A 299 -5.12 -0.09 5.07
N GLY A 300 -4.51 0.53 4.05
CA GLY A 300 -3.91 1.87 4.15
C GLY A 300 -2.51 1.89 4.80
N ILE A 301 -1.89 0.72 5.01
CA ILE A 301 -0.60 0.56 5.70
C ILE A 301 0.40 -0.28 4.87
N PRO A 302 0.89 0.25 3.74
CA PRO A 302 1.69 -0.53 2.78
C PRO A 302 2.98 -1.12 3.38
N GLY A 303 3.59 -0.48 4.38
CA GLY A 303 4.87 -0.92 4.95
C GLY A 303 4.84 -2.27 5.64
N VAL A 304 3.66 -2.77 6.05
CA VAL A 304 3.51 -4.12 6.62
C VAL A 304 3.64 -5.21 5.54
N GLY A 305 3.31 -4.88 4.29
CA GLY A 305 3.33 -5.84 3.18
C GLY A 305 2.18 -6.85 3.21
N ILE A 306 1.05 -6.52 3.87
CA ILE A 306 -0.19 -7.29 3.72
C ILE A 306 -0.79 -6.96 2.36
N GLU A 307 -1.12 -8.01 1.61
CA GLU A 307 -1.85 -7.92 0.36
C GLU A 307 -2.98 -8.94 0.39
N LEU A 308 -4.22 -8.49 0.59
CA LEU A 308 -5.41 -9.34 0.58
C LEU A 308 -6.34 -8.96 -0.57
N ALA A 309 -7.06 -9.95 -1.09
CA ALA A 309 -8.20 -9.74 -1.98
C ALA A 309 -9.48 -10.19 -1.28
N GLY A 310 -10.49 -9.34 -1.28
CA GLY A 310 -11.78 -9.62 -0.67
C GLY A 310 -12.71 -8.43 -0.81
N ASP A 311 -13.85 -8.52 -0.15
CA ASP A 311 -14.87 -7.48 -0.14
C ASP A 311 -14.97 -6.84 1.26
N ALA A 312 -15.34 -5.56 1.28
CA ALA A 312 -15.69 -4.82 2.47
C ALA A 312 -17.18 -4.44 2.43
N ASN A 313 -17.86 -4.60 3.56
CA ASN A 313 -19.21 -4.09 3.75
C ASN A 313 -19.12 -2.63 4.17
N VAL A 314 -19.81 -1.76 3.44
CA VAL A 314 -19.80 -0.32 3.65
C VAL A 314 -21.20 0.15 4.01
N GLY A 315 -21.29 0.99 5.05
CA GLY A 315 -22.46 1.79 5.37
C GLY A 315 -22.13 3.26 5.18
N LEU A 316 -22.83 3.93 4.26
CA LEU A 316 -22.60 5.33 3.91
C LEU A 316 -23.86 6.16 4.15
N GLY A 317 -23.73 7.26 4.89
CA GLY A 317 -24.78 8.26 5.07
C GLY A 317 -24.20 9.66 4.90
N PHE A 318 -25.06 10.65 4.69
CA PHE A 318 -24.64 12.05 4.60
C PHE A 318 -25.65 12.99 5.24
N ASP A 319 -25.17 14.14 5.70
CA ASP A 319 -25.97 15.32 6.01
C ASP A 319 -25.44 16.46 5.16
N PHE A 320 -26.26 17.01 4.27
CA PHE A 320 -25.86 18.07 3.34
C PHE A 320 -26.75 19.29 3.50
N ASN A 321 -26.15 20.40 3.92
CA ASN A 321 -26.73 21.73 3.99
C ASN A 321 -26.51 22.43 2.65
N LEU A 322 -27.34 22.11 1.65
CA LEU A 322 -27.22 22.67 0.32
C LEU A 322 -28.07 23.94 0.22
N LYS A 323 -27.44 25.08 -0.07
CA LYS A 323 -28.11 26.33 -0.42
C LYS A 323 -27.86 26.65 -1.88
N LEU A 324 -28.91 26.61 -2.69
CA LEU A 324 -28.86 26.89 -4.12
C LEU A 324 -29.69 28.13 -4.42
N GLY A 325 -29.20 28.99 -5.30
CA GLY A 325 -29.89 30.23 -5.63
C GLY A 325 -29.57 30.76 -7.01
N VAL A 326 -30.37 31.76 -7.42
CA VAL A 326 -30.16 32.55 -8.63
C VAL A 326 -30.13 34.02 -8.25
N ASN A 327 -29.08 34.73 -8.67
CA ASN A 327 -28.93 36.16 -8.48
C ASN A 327 -29.06 36.89 -9.82
N LYS A 328 -29.67 38.08 -9.82
CA LYS A 328 -29.92 38.93 -10.99
C LYS A 328 -28.66 39.24 -11.81
N THR A 329 -27.50 39.33 -11.15
CA THR A 329 -26.21 39.69 -11.77
C THR A 329 -25.22 38.53 -11.83
N GLU A 330 -25.26 37.63 -10.85
CA GLU A 330 -24.28 36.54 -10.72
C GLU A 330 -24.73 35.22 -11.36
N GLY A 331 -26.02 35.09 -11.70
CA GLY A 331 -26.59 33.85 -12.23
C GLY A 331 -26.78 32.79 -11.13
N PHE A 332 -26.76 31.50 -11.51
CA PHE A 332 -26.86 30.41 -10.54
C PHE A 332 -25.61 30.27 -9.67
N PHE A 333 -25.84 29.97 -8.40
CA PHE A 333 -24.78 29.73 -7.43
C PHE A 333 -25.15 28.69 -6.38
N ILE A 334 -24.12 28.12 -5.76
CA ILE A 334 -24.20 27.40 -4.50
C ILE A 334 -23.52 28.26 -3.43
N ASP A 335 -24.23 28.53 -2.33
CA ASP A 335 -23.67 29.26 -1.20
C ASP A 335 -22.66 28.36 -0.46
N THR A 336 -21.47 28.90 -0.26
CA THR A 336 -20.31 28.28 0.40
C THR A 336 -19.85 29.13 1.59
N SER A 337 -20.79 29.83 2.24
CA SER A 337 -20.51 30.75 3.34
C SER A 337 -20.57 30.11 4.73
N ALA A 338 -21.16 28.92 4.83
CA ALA A 338 -21.17 28.18 6.09
C ALA A 338 -19.82 27.48 6.26
N ASN A 339 -19.68 26.73 7.37
CA ASN A 339 -18.61 25.75 7.43
C ASN A 339 -19.25 24.37 7.44
N ASP A 340 -18.51 23.38 6.95
CA ASP A 340 -18.92 21.97 6.98
C ASP A 340 -20.31 21.76 6.33
N GLU A 341 -20.52 22.28 5.12
CA GLU A 341 -21.79 22.15 4.39
C GLU A 341 -22.20 20.68 4.28
N LEU A 342 -21.23 19.78 4.14
CA LEU A 342 -21.45 18.37 3.94
C LEU A 342 -20.76 17.55 5.03
N LYS A 343 -21.52 16.67 5.66
CA LYS A 343 -20.98 15.62 6.53
C LYS A 343 -21.21 14.26 5.89
N ILE A 344 -20.16 13.47 5.73
CA ILE A 344 -20.26 12.08 5.23
C ILE A 344 -19.94 11.16 6.40
N ASN A 345 -20.85 10.24 6.73
CA ASN A 345 -20.64 9.18 7.71
C ASN A 345 -20.31 7.89 6.95
N LEU A 346 -19.14 7.32 7.23
CA LEU A 346 -18.62 6.12 6.57
C LEU A 346 -18.31 5.06 7.63
N ASN A 347 -18.96 3.92 7.53
CA ASN A 347 -18.63 2.73 8.31
C ASN A 347 -18.18 1.63 7.36
N ALA A 348 -17.14 0.89 7.72
CA ALA A 348 -16.69 -0.27 6.96
C ALA A 348 -16.39 -1.46 7.88
N SER A 349 -16.59 -2.67 7.38
CA SER A 349 -16.31 -3.91 8.10
C SER A 349 -16.04 -5.04 7.12
N THR A 350 -15.46 -6.15 7.60
CA THR A 350 -15.16 -7.32 6.76
C THR A 350 -15.77 -8.60 7.31
N PRO A 351 -17.08 -8.63 7.66
CA PRO A 351 -17.67 -9.76 8.36
C PRO A 351 -17.60 -11.02 7.49
N GLY A 352 -17.01 -12.08 8.05
CA GLY A 352 -16.85 -13.35 7.35
C GLY A 352 -15.74 -13.38 6.30
N LEU A 353 -14.83 -12.38 6.29
CA LEU A 353 -13.63 -12.43 5.47
C LEU A 353 -12.87 -13.73 5.72
N ASN A 354 -12.54 -14.43 4.64
CA ASN A 354 -11.59 -15.53 4.59
C ASN A 354 -10.85 -15.41 3.26
N ALA A 355 -9.74 -14.68 3.30
CA ALA A 355 -9.00 -14.27 2.12
C ALA A 355 -7.60 -14.87 2.10
N ASN A 356 -7.16 -15.29 0.93
CA ASN A 356 -5.76 -15.64 0.70
C ASN A 356 -5.03 -14.43 0.10
N GLY A 357 -3.74 -14.32 0.38
CA GLY A 357 -2.93 -13.20 -0.03
C GLY A 357 -1.48 -13.34 0.40
N LYS A 358 -0.82 -12.22 0.71
CA LYS A 358 0.58 -12.20 1.14
C LYS A 358 0.80 -11.38 2.40
N LEU A 359 1.85 -11.75 3.13
CA LEU A 359 2.51 -10.93 4.14
C LEU A 359 4.00 -10.85 3.77
N GLY A 360 4.38 -9.80 3.05
CA GLY A 360 5.69 -9.70 2.41
C GLY A 360 5.93 -10.85 1.44
N PHE A 361 6.80 -11.78 1.82
CA PHE A 361 7.16 -12.96 1.04
C PHE A 361 6.40 -14.22 1.48
N LEU A 362 5.62 -14.14 2.55
CA LEU A 362 4.82 -15.24 3.09
C LEU A 362 3.48 -15.30 2.37
N ASN A 363 3.01 -16.52 2.07
CA ASN A 363 1.60 -16.71 1.75
C ASN A 363 0.79 -16.51 3.02
N LEU A 364 -0.35 -15.85 2.89
CA LEU A 364 -1.21 -15.46 3.99
C LEU A 364 -2.62 -16.00 3.74
N ASN A 365 -3.22 -16.63 4.75
CA ASN A 365 -4.66 -16.75 4.89
C ASN A 365 -5.09 -15.84 6.06
N ALA A 366 -6.05 -14.96 5.82
CA ALA A 366 -6.55 -14.04 6.82
C ALA A 366 -8.06 -14.24 7.02
N THR A 367 -8.47 -14.29 8.28
CA THR A 367 -9.88 -14.37 8.67
C THR A 367 -10.26 -13.22 9.58
N ASP A 368 -11.46 -12.67 9.41
CA ASP A 368 -11.93 -11.55 10.21
C ASP A 368 -12.14 -11.93 11.68
N LYS A 369 -11.74 -11.02 12.58
CA LYS A 369 -11.89 -11.12 14.04
C LYS A 369 -12.53 -9.84 14.61
N GLY A 370 -13.43 -9.20 13.87
CA GLY A 370 -14.14 -7.99 14.29
C GLY A 370 -13.54 -6.70 13.74
N THR A 371 -13.01 -6.75 12.52
CA THR A 371 -12.50 -5.58 11.80
C THR A 371 -13.61 -4.58 11.55
N ASN A 372 -13.39 -3.34 11.97
CA ASN A 372 -14.33 -2.25 11.81
C ASN A 372 -13.61 -0.92 11.56
N PHE A 373 -14.31 -0.04 10.85
CA PHE A 373 -13.97 1.37 10.68
C PHE A 373 -15.23 2.17 10.90
N ASN A 374 -15.16 3.20 11.73
CA ASN A 374 -16.26 4.13 11.96
C ASN A 374 -15.71 5.55 11.83
N GLY A 375 -16.18 6.28 10.82
CA GLY A 375 -15.64 7.60 10.49
C GLY A 375 -16.69 8.58 10.03
N SER A 376 -16.35 9.86 10.18
CA SER A 376 -17.11 10.96 9.63
C SER A 376 -16.19 12.02 9.05
N PHE A 377 -16.40 12.35 7.79
CA PHE A 377 -15.84 13.54 7.16
C PHE A 377 -16.73 14.74 7.45
N ALA A 378 -16.12 15.82 7.93
CA ALA A 378 -16.66 17.16 7.83
C ALA A 378 -16.05 17.80 6.59
N VAL A 379 -16.88 18.21 5.65
CA VAL A 379 -16.47 18.69 4.33
C VAL A 379 -16.97 20.12 4.17
N ASP A 380 -16.01 21.01 4.03
CA ASP A 380 -16.19 22.43 3.77
C ASP A 380 -16.10 22.67 2.26
N LEU A 381 -17.11 23.33 1.71
CA LEU A 381 -17.07 23.83 0.34
C LEU A 381 -16.57 25.27 0.41
N ALA A 382 -15.40 25.55 -0.17
CA ALA A 382 -14.78 26.88 -0.09
C ALA A 382 -14.75 27.56 -1.46
N ASP A 383 -15.20 28.82 -1.49
CA ASP A 383 -14.98 29.72 -2.63
C ASP A 383 -14.60 31.12 -2.13
N SER A 384 -13.78 31.84 -2.90
CA SER A 384 -13.28 33.17 -2.54
C SER A 384 -14.38 34.24 -2.33
N GLY A 385 -15.55 34.05 -2.94
CA GLY A 385 -16.73 34.90 -2.77
C GLY A 385 -17.81 34.32 -1.87
N ASN A 386 -17.55 33.19 -1.19
CA ASN A 386 -18.55 32.40 -0.45
C ASN A 386 -19.75 31.94 -1.31
N ARG A 387 -19.57 31.93 -2.64
CA ARG A 387 -20.57 31.47 -3.61
C ARG A 387 -19.85 30.83 -4.79
N LEU A 388 -20.03 29.53 -4.99
CA LEU A 388 -19.57 28.86 -6.20
C LEU A 388 -20.55 29.15 -7.35
N LYS A 389 -20.09 29.86 -8.38
CA LYS A 389 -20.89 30.29 -9.53
C LYS A 389 -20.63 29.41 -10.75
N VAL A 390 -21.62 29.29 -11.64
CA VAL A 390 -21.47 28.52 -12.89
C VAL A 390 -20.30 29.00 -13.74
N ALA A 391 -20.10 30.32 -13.81
CA ALA A 391 -19.03 30.92 -14.60
C ALA A 391 -17.62 30.53 -14.13
N GLU A 392 -17.46 30.06 -12.89
CA GLU A 392 -16.18 29.69 -12.28
C GLU A 392 -15.83 28.21 -12.52
N ILE A 393 -16.82 27.37 -12.82
CA ILE A 393 -16.68 25.91 -13.03
C ILE A 393 -15.57 25.55 -14.03
N PRO A 394 -15.45 26.19 -15.21
CA PRO A 394 -14.42 25.81 -16.18
C PRO A 394 -12.98 25.94 -15.66
N SER A 395 -12.78 26.71 -14.58
CA SER A 395 -11.48 26.98 -13.96
C SER A 395 -11.38 26.50 -12.50
N VAL A 396 -12.37 25.74 -12.01
CA VAL A 396 -12.42 25.34 -10.61
C VAL A 396 -11.29 24.37 -10.24
N ASN A 397 -10.67 24.57 -9.08
CA ASN A 397 -9.66 23.67 -8.53
C ASN A 397 -10.25 22.93 -7.32
N PHE A 398 -10.34 21.61 -7.39
CA PHE A 398 -10.93 20.81 -6.33
C PHE A 398 -10.15 20.86 -5.00
N THR A 399 -8.84 21.10 -5.04
CA THR A 399 -8.05 21.27 -3.82
C THR A 399 -8.43 22.51 -3.04
N SER A 400 -8.83 23.60 -3.72
CA SER A 400 -9.31 24.81 -3.05
C SER A 400 -10.81 24.80 -2.80
N LEU A 401 -11.58 24.02 -3.56
CA LEU A 401 -13.03 23.93 -3.42
C LEU A 401 -13.46 23.02 -2.27
N VAL A 402 -12.77 21.90 -2.06
CA VAL A 402 -13.15 20.87 -1.09
C VAL A 402 -12.04 20.72 -0.07
N ASP A 403 -12.27 21.28 1.11
CA ASP A 403 -11.49 21.02 2.33
C ASP A 403 -12.25 19.99 3.17
N ALA A 404 -11.58 18.96 3.67
CA ALA A 404 -12.23 17.89 4.41
C ALA A 404 -11.38 17.40 5.59
N LYS A 405 -12.06 17.14 6.71
CA LYS A 405 -11.43 16.61 7.92
C LYS A 405 -12.11 15.34 8.36
N LEU A 406 -11.31 14.30 8.60
CA LEU A 406 -11.77 13.00 9.06
C LEU A 406 -11.69 12.89 10.58
N THR A 407 -12.82 12.55 11.21
CA THR A 407 -12.83 12.03 12.59
C THR A 407 -13.25 10.56 12.56
N ALA A 408 -12.36 9.65 12.94
CA ALA A 408 -12.60 8.22 12.79
C ALA A 408 -11.77 7.35 13.74
N ASN A 409 -12.20 6.10 13.90
CA ASN A 409 -11.42 5.02 14.49
C ASN A 409 -11.44 3.82 13.52
N ALA A 410 -10.26 3.33 13.18
CA ALA A 410 -10.04 2.07 12.49
C ALA A 410 -9.49 1.05 13.48
N ASP A 411 -10.16 -0.10 13.57
CA ASP A 411 -9.78 -1.24 14.40
C ASP A 411 -9.81 -2.48 13.51
N VAL A 412 -8.66 -2.81 12.90
CA VAL A 412 -8.52 -3.96 12.00
C VAL A 412 -7.97 -5.14 12.78
N ASN A 413 -8.79 -6.19 12.87
CA ASN A 413 -8.53 -7.38 13.65
C ASN A 413 -8.63 -8.61 12.76
N LEU A 414 -7.49 -9.23 12.47
CA LEU A 414 -7.41 -10.42 11.62
C LEU A 414 -6.73 -11.56 12.37
N ASN A 415 -7.26 -12.77 12.24
CA ASN A 415 -6.48 -13.98 12.51
C ASN A 415 -5.77 -14.36 11.21
N ILE A 416 -4.45 -14.31 11.25
CA ILE A 416 -3.58 -14.62 10.12
C ILE A 416 -2.90 -15.97 10.32
N ALA A 417 -2.85 -16.77 9.27
CA ALA A 417 -2.06 -17.98 9.17
C ALA A 417 -1.13 -17.85 7.96
N THR A 418 0.17 -18.00 8.18
CA THR A 418 1.18 -17.84 7.13
C THR A 418 1.83 -19.17 6.76
N SER A 419 2.11 -19.34 5.47
CA SER A 419 2.82 -20.48 4.89
C SER A 419 3.80 -20.05 3.78
N PHE A 420 4.55 -21.00 3.23
CA PHE A 420 5.58 -20.77 2.21
C PHE A 420 5.27 -21.53 0.92
N GLY A 421 4.39 -20.97 0.09
CA GLY A 421 3.94 -21.65 -1.13
C GLY A 421 3.00 -22.83 -0.85
N ASP A 422 2.58 -23.51 -1.92
CA ASP A 422 1.83 -24.77 -1.85
C ASP A 422 2.71 -25.96 -1.41
N SER A 423 4.03 -25.75 -1.37
CA SER A 423 5.00 -26.72 -0.87
C SER A 423 5.19 -26.56 0.63
N ALA A 424 4.51 -27.39 1.42
CA ALA A 424 4.43 -27.37 2.88
C ALA A 424 5.75 -27.49 3.68
N LYS A 425 6.94 -27.19 3.13
CA LYS A 425 8.27 -27.45 3.71
C LYS A 425 8.72 -26.46 4.80
N PHE A 426 7.79 -25.84 5.51
CA PHE A 426 8.06 -24.94 6.63
C PHE A 426 6.90 -24.96 7.63
N PRO A 427 7.14 -24.78 8.94
CA PRO A 427 6.08 -24.83 9.93
C PRO A 427 5.03 -23.75 9.66
N LYS A 428 3.75 -24.10 9.86
CA LYS A 428 2.68 -23.09 9.82
C LYS A 428 2.82 -22.18 11.04
N LEU A 429 2.77 -20.89 10.77
CA LEU A 429 2.71 -19.85 11.80
C LEU A 429 1.35 -19.18 11.75
N SER A 430 0.88 -18.73 12.90
CA SER A 430 -0.33 -17.91 12.99
C SER A 430 -0.12 -16.75 13.95
N SER A 431 -0.91 -15.70 13.81
CA SER A 431 -0.90 -14.52 14.68
C SER A 431 -2.27 -13.85 14.64
N ASP A 432 -2.60 -13.14 15.70
CA ASP A 432 -3.61 -12.09 15.66
C ASP A 432 -2.93 -10.81 15.15
N PHE A 433 -3.30 -10.34 13.96
CA PHE A 433 -2.87 -9.05 13.43
C PHE A 433 -3.87 -7.98 13.90
N ASN A 434 -3.34 -6.92 14.51
CA ASN A 434 -4.10 -5.80 15.03
C ASN A 434 -3.54 -4.48 14.48
N LEU A 435 -4.41 -3.64 13.93
CA LEU A 435 -4.12 -2.25 13.57
C LEU A 435 -5.17 -1.36 14.25
N ASP A 436 -4.69 -0.48 15.13
CA ASP A 436 -5.47 0.59 15.73
C ASP A 436 -5.02 1.93 15.14
N TRP A 437 -5.95 2.67 14.54
CA TRP A 437 -5.65 3.95 13.93
C TRP A 437 -6.76 4.97 14.17
N ASN A 438 -6.41 6.07 14.84
CA ASN A 438 -7.34 7.16 15.14
C ASN A 438 -7.12 8.35 14.22
N PHE A 439 -8.20 9.05 13.92
CA PHE A 439 -8.22 10.28 13.16
C PHE A 439 -8.99 11.31 14.00
N ASN A 440 -8.31 12.38 14.41
CA ASN A 440 -8.90 13.43 15.25
C ASN A 440 -9.00 14.73 14.44
N ALA A 441 -10.10 14.88 13.69
CA ALA A 441 -10.25 15.95 12.70
C ALA A 441 -9.02 16.07 11.78
N ALA A 442 -8.52 14.92 11.31
CA ALA A 442 -7.34 14.80 10.46
C ALA A 442 -7.63 15.43 9.10
N ASP A 443 -6.81 16.39 8.69
CA ASP A 443 -6.90 17.06 7.41
C ASP A 443 -6.46 16.11 6.28
N ILE A 444 -7.25 16.00 5.21
CA ILE A 444 -6.93 15.12 4.08
C ILE A 444 -5.66 15.54 3.33
N ASP A 445 -5.24 16.80 3.45
CA ASP A 445 -4.01 17.30 2.82
C ASP A 445 -2.76 17.14 3.71
N ASP A 446 -2.92 16.62 4.94
CA ASP A 446 -1.78 16.35 5.82
C ASP A 446 -0.94 15.18 5.28
N ALA A 447 0.37 15.40 5.16
CA ALA A 447 1.32 14.36 4.75
C ALA A 447 1.29 13.12 5.67
N ASN A 448 0.89 13.31 6.93
CA ASN A 448 0.67 12.26 7.91
C ASN A 448 -0.82 12.22 8.26
N PHE A 449 -1.66 11.79 7.32
CA PHE A 449 -3.10 11.66 7.50
C PHE A 449 -3.44 10.78 8.72
N GLY A 450 -4.05 11.36 9.75
CA GLY A 450 -4.40 10.68 11.01
C GLY A 450 -3.23 10.54 12.00
N ASP A 451 -3.56 10.06 13.21
CA ASP A 451 -2.58 9.81 14.26
C ASP A 451 -1.56 8.73 13.83
N LEU A 452 -0.50 8.51 14.61
CA LEU A 452 0.42 7.40 14.39
C LEU A 452 -0.33 6.05 14.60
N PRO A 453 -0.45 5.18 13.58
CA PRO A 453 -1.10 3.88 13.75
C PRO A 453 -0.30 2.97 14.68
N THR A 454 -1.01 2.20 15.51
CA THR A 454 -0.40 1.12 16.30
C THR A 454 -0.62 -0.20 15.59
N VAL A 455 0.47 -0.90 15.27
CA VAL A 455 0.42 -2.18 14.56
C VAL A 455 1.05 -3.27 15.42
N GLY A 456 0.37 -4.41 15.55
CA GLY A 456 0.81 -5.53 16.37
C GLY A 456 0.55 -6.89 15.72
N PHE A 457 1.48 -7.81 15.98
CA PHE A 457 1.35 -9.25 15.75
C PHE A 457 1.29 -9.92 17.12
N ASN A 458 0.08 -10.09 17.62
CA ASN A 458 -0.20 -10.66 18.93
C ASN A 458 -0.41 -12.17 18.82
N ASN A 459 -0.16 -12.90 19.91
CA ASN A 459 -0.52 -14.33 20.01
C ASN A 459 0.09 -15.18 18.87
N VAL A 460 1.34 -14.88 18.52
CA VAL A 460 2.12 -15.57 17.52
C VAL A 460 2.29 -17.02 17.95
N LYS A 461 1.91 -17.94 17.08
CA LYS A 461 1.87 -19.38 17.36
C LYS A 461 2.51 -20.18 16.25
N LEU A 462 3.20 -21.25 16.65
CA LEU A 462 3.79 -22.23 15.76
C LEU A 462 3.05 -23.56 15.88
N ASP A 463 2.68 -24.15 14.75
CA ASP A 463 2.09 -25.48 14.69
C ASP A 463 3.18 -26.54 14.85
N LEU A 464 3.20 -27.23 16.01
CA LEU A 464 4.21 -28.22 16.36
C LEU A 464 4.21 -29.42 15.41
N GLY A 465 3.05 -29.81 14.87
CA GLY A 465 2.93 -30.94 13.96
C GLY A 465 3.71 -30.68 12.68
N THR A 466 3.39 -29.58 12.00
CA THR A 466 4.10 -29.15 10.78
C THR A 466 5.56 -28.78 11.05
N PHE A 467 5.87 -28.28 12.25
CA PHE A 467 7.26 -28.07 12.65
C PHE A 467 8.07 -29.36 12.67
N LEU A 468 7.55 -30.42 13.30
CA LEU A 468 8.27 -31.67 13.40
C LEU A 468 8.32 -32.41 12.06
N SER A 469 7.21 -32.46 11.32
CA SER A 469 7.12 -33.21 10.06
C SER A 469 7.79 -32.53 8.88
N ASP A 470 7.61 -31.22 8.74
CA ASP A 470 7.92 -30.52 7.49
C ASP A 470 9.21 -29.70 7.57
N PHE A 471 9.69 -29.40 8.78
CA PHE A 471 10.93 -28.67 9.02
C PHE A 471 11.98 -29.51 9.75
N ALA A 472 11.71 -29.92 10.99
CA ALA A 472 12.71 -30.59 11.82
C ALA A 472 13.16 -31.91 11.18
N LYS A 473 12.25 -32.71 10.64
CA LYS A 473 12.59 -33.98 9.98
C LYS A 473 13.51 -33.80 8.78
N PRO A 474 13.18 -33.01 7.75
CA PRO A 474 14.10 -32.75 6.65
C PRO A 474 15.46 -32.19 7.09
N VAL A 475 15.50 -31.25 8.05
CA VAL A 475 16.75 -30.66 8.53
C VAL A 475 17.63 -31.70 9.24
N VAL A 476 17.05 -32.49 10.15
CA VAL A 476 17.78 -33.56 10.86
C VAL A 476 18.24 -34.66 9.90
N GLU A 477 17.44 -34.97 8.87
CA GLU A 477 17.85 -35.89 7.79
C GLU A 477 19.05 -35.37 6.98
N GLN A 478 19.15 -34.06 6.72
CA GLN A 478 20.32 -33.46 6.07
C GLN A 478 21.57 -33.61 6.94
N VAL A 479 21.48 -33.29 8.24
CA VAL A 479 22.60 -33.50 9.17
C VAL A 479 22.99 -34.97 9.20
N ARG A 480 22.02 -35.88 9.24
CA ARG A 480 22.27 -37.33 9.16
C ARG A 480 22.93 -37.74 7.85
N HIS A 481 22.55 -37.16 6.71
CA HIS A 481 23.18 -37.47 5.43
C HIS A 481 24.69 -37.16 5.45
N ILE A 482 25.08 -36.10 6.17
CA ILE A 482 26.46 -35.67 6.34
C ILE A 482 27.19 -36.52 7.39
N THR A 483 26.54 -36.89 8.50
CA THR A 483 27.19 -37.65 9.58
C THR A 483 27.19 -39.17 9.37
N LYS A 484 26.27 -39.72 8.56
CA LYS A 484 26.13 -41.17 8.31
C LYS A 484 27.41 -41.85 7.81
N PRO A 485 28.22 -41.26 6.89
CA PRO A 485 29.50 -41.85 6.49
C PRO A 485 30.50 -42.04 7.63
N LEU A 486 30.31 -41.35 8.76
CA LEU A 486 31.14 -41.49 9.97
C LEU A 486 30.70 -42.67 10.85
N GLU A 487 29.47 -43.18 10.70
CA GLU A 487 28.93 -44.29 11.50
C GLU A 487 29.83 -45.54 11.47
N PRO A 488 30.30 -46.06 10.31
CA PRO A 488 31.14 -47.26 10.28
C PRO A 488 32.51 -47.05 10.94
N VAL A 489 33.04 -45.83 10.88
CA VAL A 489 34.32 -45.47 11.51
C VAL A 489 34.16 -45.40 13.02
N ILE A 490 33.07 -44.81 13.48
CA ILE A 490 32.72 -44.75 14.90
C ILE A 490 32.48 -46.16 15.45
N ASP A 491 31.73 -47.00 14.74
CA ASP A 491 31.50 -48.40 15.14
C ASP A 491 32.81 -49.17 15.32
N VAL A 492 33.79 -48.99 14.43
CA VAL A 492 35.11 -49.62 14.57
C VAL A 492 35.87 -49.09 15.79
N ILE A 493 35.72 -47.80 16.11
CA ILE A 493 36.39 -47.16 17.25
C ILE A 493 35.74 -47.58 18.58
N THR A 494 34.42 -47.69 18.64
CA THR A 494 33.66 -47.91 19.88
C THR A 494 33.36 -49.38 20.17
N LYS A 495 33.41 -50.25 19.18
CA LYS A 495 33.14 -51.68 19.37
C LYS A 495 34.33 -52.38 20.01
N ASP A 496 34.03 -53.35 20.87
CA ASP A 496 35.05 -54.22 21.47
C ASP A 496 35.88 -54.90 20.37
N LEU A 497 37.19 -54.98 20.59
CA LEU A 497 38.12 -55.55 19.63
C LEU A 497 37.86 -57.06 19.46
N PRO A 498 37.49 -57.51 18.25
CA PRO A 498 37.25 -58.92 18.02
C PRO A 498 38.51 -59.74 18.32
N LEU A 499 38.33 -60.95 18.86
CA LEU A 499 39.34 -61.91 19.36
C LEU A 499 39.79 -61.70 20.82
N LEU A 500 39.66 -60.51 21.40
CA LEU A 500 39.99 -60.28 22.82
C LEU A 500 38.81 -60.62 23.75
N ASP A 501 37.59 -60.49 23.25
CA ASP A 501 36.35 -60.90 23.91
C ASP A 501 36.36 -62.40 24.29
N GLU A 502 36.99 -63.25 23.46
CA GLU A 502 37.14 -64.69 23.70
C GLU A 502 38.03 -65.00 24.93
N PHE A 503 38.87 -64.03 25.34
CA PHE A 503 39.71 -64.11 26.54
C PHE A 503 39.10 -63.34 27.73
N GLY A 504 37.86 -62.85 27.61
CA GLY A 504 37.18 -62.07 28.66
C GLY A 504 37.69 -60.63 28.80
N ILE A 505 38.38 -60.11 27.79
CA ILE A 505 38.92 -58.74 27.75
C ILE A 505 38.05 -57.91 26.80
N ASN A 506 37.09 -57.17 27.36
CA ASN A 506 36.25 -56.23 26.60
C ASN A 506 36.96 -54.89 26.54
N ILE A 507 37.72 -54.64 25.47
CA ILE A 507 38.45 -53.39 25.26
C ILE A 507 38.26 -52.92 23.81
N SER A 508 37.81 -51.67 23.63
CA SER A 508 37.64 -51.05 22.31
C SER A 508 38.87 -50.24 21.91
N LEU A 509 38.97 -49.84 20.63
CA LEU A 509 39.99 -48.88 20.19
C LEU A 509 39.84 -47.53 20.91
N LEU A 510 38.61 -47.16 21.29
CA LEU A 510 38.33 -45.99 22.10
C LEU A 510 38.92 -46.11 23.51
N ASP A 511 38.84 -47.29 24.13
CA ASP A 511 39.40 -47.52 25.47
C ASP A 511 40.93 -47.51 25.45
N ILE A 512 41.53 -48.07 24.39
CA ILE A 512 42.96 -47.95 24.13
C ILE A 512 43.33 -46.48 23.93
N ALA A 513 42.56 -45.75 23.11
CA ALA A 513 42.79 -44.34 22.87
C ALA A 513 42.71 -43.52 24.16
N LYS A 514 41.73 -43.76 25.04
CA LYS A 514 41.63 -43.12 26.36
C LYS A 514 42.80 -43.48 27.29
N THR A 515 43.35 -44.68 27.17
CA THR A 515 44.45 -45.18 28.01
C THR A 515 45.81 -44.59 27.62
N PHE A 516 46.04 -44.37 26.32
CA PHE A 516 47.31 -43.87 25.78
C PHE A 516 47.25 -42.40 25.32
N ALA A 517 46.14 -41.70 25.56
CA ALA A 517 45.99 -40.30 25.19
C ALA A 517 46.87 -39.39 26.07
N LYS A 518 47.49 -38.38 25.45
CA LYS A 518 48.11 -37.26 26.16
C LYS A 518 47.04 -36.22 26.46
N GLY A 519 46.64 -36.11 27.73
CA GLY A 519 45.53 -35.25 28.15
C GLY A 519 44.15 -35.91 27.95
N SER A 520 43.07 -35.15 28.11
CA SER A 520 41.70 -35.67 27.96
C SER A 520 41.26 -35.62 26.49
N PRO A 521 41.02 -36.76 25.82
CA PRO A 521 40.52 -36.76 24.45
C PRO A 521 39.11 -36.15 24.40
N GLN A 522 38.84 -35.36 23.37
CA GLN A 522 37.52 -34.80 23.08
C GLN A 522 36.76 -35.82 22.23
N LEU A 523 35.80 -36.52 22.84
CA LEU A 523 35.08 -37.62 22.19
C LEU A 523 33.60 -37.32 22.00
N GLY A 524 33.19 -36.06 22.20
CA GLY A 524 31.77 -35.67 22.20
C GLY A 524 31.06 -35.99 20.90
N LEU A 525 31.74 -35.92 19.76
CA LEU A 525 31.16 -36.29 18.46
C LEU A 525 30.73 -37.76 18.39
N ILE A 526 31.48 -38.64 19.06
CA ILE A 526 31.20 -40.09 19.13
C ILE A 526 29.88 -40.33 19.87
N ASP A 527 29.64 -39.59 20.95
CA ASP A 527 28.42 -39.70 21.74
C ASP A 527 27.23 -38.97 21.07
N ALA A 528 27.49 -37.91 20.31
CA ALA A 528 26.47 -37.11 19.63
C ALA A 528 25.81 -37.83 18.44
N ILE A 529 26.58 -38.59 17.65
CA ILE A 529 26.06 -39.24 16.43
C ILE A 529 24.92 -40.24 16.71
N PRO A 530 25.01 -41.14 17.71
CA PRO A 530 23.87 -41.98 18.12
C PRO A 530 22.64 -41.17 18.54
N GLN A 531 22.82 -40.00 19.15
CA GLN A 531 21.71 -39.12 19.56
C GLN A 531 21.03 -38.45 18.35
N ILE A 532 21.79 -38.01 17.35
CA ILE A 532 21.25 -37.51 16.07
C ILE A 532 20.42 -38.60 15.37
N VAL A 533 20.94 -39.83 15.34
CA VAL A 533 20.23 -40.99 14.78
C VAL A 533 18.93 -41.28 15.55
N ASN A 534 18.97 -41.21 16.89
CA ASN A 534 17.79 -41.40 17.72
C ASN A 534 16.74 -40.28 17.51
N ALA A 535 17.18 -39.03 17.38
CA ALA A 535 16.32 -37.90 17.05
C ALA A 535 15.62 -38.12 15.70
N ALA A 536 16.36 -38.50 14.66
CA ALA A 536 15.81 -38.84 13.35
C ALA A 536 14.77 -39.98 13.42
N LYS A 537 15.10 -41.08 14.11
CA LYS A 537 14.19 -42.21 14.31
C LYS A 537 12.92 -41.82 15.06
N THR A 538 13.03 -40.90 16.03
CA THR A 538 11.87 -40.40 16.77
C THR A 538 10.95 -39.61 15.85
N LEU A 539 11.49 -38.80 14.94
CA LEU A 539 10.70 -38.07 13.95
C LEU A 539 10.00 -39.00 12.93
N ASP A 540 10.57 -40.17 12.62
CA ASP A 540 9.91 -41.18 11.79
C ASP A 540 8.65 -41.79 12.46
N SER A 541 8.53 -41.68 13.78
CA SER A 541 7.38 -42.19 14.54
C SER A 541 6.25 -41.18 14.71
N ILE A 542 6.39 -39.96 14.18
CA ILE A 542 5.38 -38.91 14.31
C ILE A 542 4.23 -39.18 13.36
N ASP A 543 3.03 -39.35 13.93
CA ASP A 543 1.79 -39.38 13.17
C ASP A 543 1.45 -37.98 12.69
N THR A 544 1.58 -37.74 11.39
CA THR A 544 1.29 -36.47 10.73
C THR A 544 -0.21 -36.16 10.67
N ALA A 545 -1.09 -37.06 11.14
CA ALA A 545 -2.54 -36.88 11.16
C ALA A 545 -3.09 -36.31 12.49
N ALA A 546 -2.25 -36.12 13.51
CA ALA A 546 -2.68 -35.50 14.77
C ALA A 546 -3.06 -34.02 14.54
N GLY A 547 -4.19 -33.59 15.10
CA GLY A 547 -4.69 -32.21 14.95
C GLY A 547 -3.66 -31.12 15.34
N SER A 548 -3.88 -29.90 14.88
CA SER A 548 -2.96 -28.76 15.09
C SER A 548 -2.66 -28.52 16.57
N VAL A 549 -1.40 -28.70 16.97
CA VAL A 549 -0.91 -28.39 18.32
C VAL A 549 -0.14 -27.08 18.25
N LEU A 550 -0.72 -26.01 18.81
CA LEU A 550 -0.14 -24.68 18.75
C LEU A 550 0.77 -24.41 19.96
N ILE A 551 1.97 -23.91 19.69
CA ILE A 551 2.95 -23.44 20.66
C ILE A 551 2.91 -21.92 20.70
N ASP A 552 2.69 -21.34 21.88
CA ASP A 552 2.66 -19.88 22.07
C ASP A 552 4.07 -19.31 22.09
N LEU A 553 4.35 -18.39 21.16
CA LEU A 553 5.62 -17.70 21.01
C LEU A 553 5.57 -16.25 21.54
N GLY A 554 4.40 -15.76 21.98
CA GLY A 554 4.20 -14.39 22.43
C GLY A 554 3.72 -13.48 21.31
N GLY A 555 4.33 -12.31 21.14
CA GLY A 555 3.97 -11.37 20.08
C GLY A 555 4.87 -10.14 20.07
N PHE A 556 4.59 -9.19 19.18
CA PHE A 556 5.31 -7.94 19.10
C PHE A 556 4.49 -6.80 18.49
N SER A 557 4.87 -5.56 18.80
CA SER A 557 4.35 -4.35 18.18
C SER A 557 5.42 -3.62 17.37
N LEU A 558 5.00 -2.89 16.34
CA LEU A 558 5.91 -2.11 15.50
C LEU A 558 6.21 -0.75 16.18
N PRO A 559 7.50 -0.37 16.31
CA PRO A 559 7.90 0.85 17.04
C PRO A 559 7.88 2.13 16.20
N GLU A 560 7.69 2.02 14.88
CA GLU A 560 7.88 3.11 13.92
C GLU A 560 6.62 3.33 13.07
N ASP A 561 6.54 4.49 12.43
CA ASP A 561 5.49 4.78 11.46
C ASP A 561 5.68 3.96 10.19
N ILE A 562 4.75 3.02 9.96
CA ILE A 562 4.82 2.09 8.85
C ILE A 562 4.08 2.54 7.59
N ARG A 563 3.52 3.77 7.59
CA ARG A 563 2.74 4.28 6.44
C ARG A 563 3.61 4.57 5.22
N GLN A 564 4.87 4.96 5.44
CA GLN A 564 5.77 5.48 4.40
C GLN A 564 7.00 4.60 4.14
N ILE A 565 7.14 3.47 4.85
CA ILE A 565 8.27 2.56 4.64
C ILE A 565 7.95 1.52 3.56
N PRO A 566 8.94 1.07 2.77
CA PRO A 566 8.70 0.11 1.70
C PRO A 566 8.45 -1.32 2.21
N ASN A 567 8.98 -1.68 3.39
CA ASN A 567 8.80 -2.97 4.05
C ASN A 567 9.37 -2.93 5.49
N LEU A 568 9.12 -4.00 6.25
CA LEU A 568 9.52 -4.13 7.66
C LEU A 568 10.98 -4.57 7.90
N SER A 569 11.77 -4.88 6.86
CA SER A 569 13.09 -5.55 7.04
C SER A 569 14.12 -4.68 7.79
N GLY A 570 13.96 -3.36 7.73
CA GLY A 570 14.79 -2.39 8.46
C GLY A 570 14.42 -2.21 9.93
N ILE A 571 13.23 -2.67 10.36
CA ILE A 571 12.72 -2.42 11.72
C ILE A 571 13.53 -3.21 12.76
N THR A 572 13.82 -2.59 13.89
CA THR A 572 14.46 -3.24 15.04
C THR A 572 13.53 -3.25 16.25
N LEU A 573 13.25 -4.44 16.79
CA LEU A 573 12.39 -4.60 17.96
C LEU A 573 13.18 -4.42 19.26
N ASN A 574 12.74 -3.48 20.10
CA ASN A 574 13.25 -3.33 21.45
C ASN A 574 12.50 -4.26 22.43
N PRO A 575 13.06 -4.56 23.62
CA PRO A 575 12.37 -5.40 24.60
C PRO A 575 10.96 -4.90 25.00
N SER A 576 10.71 -3.59 24.95
CA SER A 576 9.39 -3.00 25.21
C SER A 576 8.34 -3.30 24.13
N ASN A 577 8.78 -3.65 22.92
CA ASN A 577 7.91 -4.02 21.81
C ASN A 577 7.55 -5.50 21.81
N ILE A 578 8.18 -6.30 22.67
CA ILE A 578 8.03 -7.76 22.70
C ILE A 578 7.05 -8.15 23.80
N ILE A 579 6.06 -8.94 23.43
CA ILE A 579 5.09 -9.57 24.32
C ILE A 579 5.57 -11.00 24.56
N ALA A 580 5.83 -11.35 25.82
CA ALA A 580 6.29 -12.68 26.18
C ALA A 580 5.19 -13.74 26.01
N PRO A 581 5.54 -15.01 25.72
CA PRO A 581 4.58 -16.10 25.68
C PRO A 581 3.89 -16.29 27.04
N THR A 582 2.58 -16.46 27.00
CA THR A 582 1.70 -16.59 28.17
C THR A 582 1.73 -18.00 28.77
N LEU A 583 2.05 -19.01 27.96
CA LEU A 583 2.11 -20.42 28.36
C LEU A 583 3.51 -20.91 28.79
N GLY A 584 4.45 -19.98 29.03
CA GLY A 584 5.82 -20.28 29.45
C GLY A 584 6.80 -20.43 28.27
N ASN A 585 8.00 -20.93 28.54
CA ASN A 585 9.04 -21.09 27.52
C ASN A 585 8.56 -22.01 26.36
N PRO A 586 8.67 -21.60 25.07
CA PRO A 586 8.09 -22.37 23.97
C PRO A 586 8.68 -23.77 23.77
N LEU A 587 9.98 -23.95 23.97
CA LEU A 587 10.61 -25.28 23.91
C LEU A 587 10.07 -26.21 25.01
N GLU A 588 9.86 -25.70 26.23
CA GLU A 588 9.27 -26.49 27.32
C GLU A 588 7.78 -26.79 27.06
N GLN A 589 7.04 -25.85 26.48
CA GLN A 589 5.67 -26.12 26.00
C GLN A 589 5.67 -27.28 25.01
N ALA A 590 6.57 -27.29 24.02
CA ALA A 590 6.67 -28.31 22.99
C ALA A 590 7.04 -29.69 23.56
N LYS A 591 8.04 -29.76 24.44
CA LYS A 591 8.41 -30.99 25.17
C LYS A 591 7.24 -31.54 25.99
N GLY A 592 6.45 -30.66 26.60
CA GLY A 592 5.31 -31.02 27.42
C GLY A 592 4.10 -31.56 26.65
N LYS A 593 4.06 -31.46 25.31
CA LYS A 593 2.90 -31.90 24.51
C LYS A 593 2.83 -33.41 24.33
N SER A 594 3.96 -34.10 24.19
CA SER A 594 3.98 -35.56 24.02
C SER A 594 5.31 -36.19 24.43
N THR A 595 5.29 -37.48 24.76
CA THR A 595 6.49 -38.27 25.01
C THR A 595 7.41 -38.31 23.78
N THR A 596 6.84 -38.34 22.58
CA THR A 596 7.59 -38.32 21.31
C THR A 596 8.33 -37.00 21.12
N ALA A 597 7.66 -35.86 21.31
CA ALA A 597 8.28 -34.54 21.24
C ALA A 597 9.37 -34.41 22.32
N SER A 598 9.09 -34.81 23.56
CA SER A 598 10.09 -34.82 24.64
C SER A 598 11.32 -35.66 24.29
N SER A 599 11.12 -36.86 23.73
CA SER A 599 12.22 -37.77 23.36
C SER A 599 13.03 -37.21 22.18
N PHE A 600 12.35 -36.60 21.22
CA PHE A 600 12.97 -35.94 20.08
C PHE A 600 13.87 -34.79 20.54
N PHE A 601 13.35 -33.83 21.32
CA PHE A 601 14.15 -32.68 21.77
C PHE A 601 15.29 -33.09 22.72
N ALA A 602 15.12 -34.18 23.48
CA ALA A 602 16.20 -34.74 24.29
C ALA A 602 17.33 -35.33 23.43
N GLY A 603 16.99 -36.13 22.42
CA GLY A 603 17.96 -36.67 21.46
C GLY A 603 18.61 -35.58 20.61
N ALA A 604 17.83 -34.58 20.17
CA ALA A 604 18.34 -33.42 19.45
C ALA A 604 19.40 -32.68 20.27
N LYS A 605 19.09 -32.31 21.52
CA LYS A 605 20.04 -31.65 22.42
C LYS A 605 21.28 -32.50 22.68
N GLY A 606 21.11 -33.81 22.87
CA GLY A 606 22.23 -34.74 23.06
C GLY A 606 23.14 -34.87 21.82
N GLY A 607 22.60 -34.58 20.64
CA GLY A 607 23.31 -34.55 19.37
C GLY A 607 23.87 -33.19 18.98
N GLY A 608 23.81 -32.18 19.86
CA GLY A 608 24.26 -30.80 19.52
C GLY A 608 23.27 -30.00 18.67
N LEU A 609 22.04 -30.49 18.51
CA LEU A 609 21.01 -29.85 17.70
C LEU A 609 20.16 -28.90 18.54
N SER A 610 19.94 -27.69 18.04
CA SER A 610 19.13 -26.64 18.65
C SER A 610 18.14 -26.06 17.65
N PHE A 611 17.02 -25.57 18.16
CA PHE A 611 15.95 -25.00 17.35
C PHE A 611 15.65 -23.58 17.86
N PRO A 612 16.45 -22.57 17.45
CA PRO A 612 16.27 -21.19 17.89
C PRO A 612 14.84 -20.66 17.69
N ILE A 613 14.13 -21.14 16.67
CA ILE A 613 12.72 -20.83 16.43
C ILE A 613 11.76 -21.16 17.61
N LEU A 614 12.15 -22.07 18.51
CA LEU A 614 11.42 -22.40 19.76
C LEU A 614 12.17 -21.95 21.03
N GLU A 615 13.45 -21.61 20.92
CA GLU A 615 14.29 -21.21 22.06
C GLU A 615 14.31 -19.69 22.25
N ASP A 616 14.28 -18.92 21.15
CA ASP A 616 14.14 -17.46 21.12
C ASP A 616 13.05 -17.03 20.12
N PRO A 617 11.86 -16.60 20.61
CA PRO A 617 10.78 -16.11 19.76
C PRO A 617 11.16 -14.98 18.80
N LYS A 618 12.23 -14.23 19.08
CA LYS A 618 12.68 -13.15 18.19
C LYS A 618 13.08 -13.65 16.81
N GLU A 619 13.58 -14.89 16.70
CA GLU A 619 13.91 -15.48 15.40
C GLU A 619 12.65 -15.67 14.54
N VAL A 620 11.49 -15.95 15.15
CA VAL A 620 10.21 -15.99 14.46
C VAL A 620 9.75 -14.57 14.10
N PHE A 621 9.91 -13.59 14.98
CA PHE A 621 9.49 -12.21 14.68
C PHE A 621 10.29 -11.61 13.51
N LYS A 622 11.59 -11.91 13.42
CA LYS A 622 12.43 -11.54 12.25
C LYS A 622 11.82 -12.02 10.93
N LEU A 623 11.16 -13.18 10.91
CA LEU A 623 10.49 -13.71 9.73
C LEU A 623 9.27 -12.86 9.34
N PHE A 624 8.41 -12.48 10.29
CA PHE A 624 7.29 -11.57 10.05
C PHE A 624 7.77 -10.18 9.60
N LEU A 625 8.94 -9.75 10.05
CA LEU A 625 9.58 -8.50 9.63
C LEU A 625 10.27 -8.60 8.26
N GLY A 626 10.33 -9.77 7.62
CA GLY A 626 11.01 -9.91 6.34
C GLY A 626 12.55 -9.84 6.43
N LYS A 627 13.14 -10.20 7.58
CA LYS A 627 14.60 -10.28 7.72
C LYS A 627 15.14 -11.62 7.24
N THR A 628 16.26 -11.60 6.55
CA THR A 628 16.89 -12.76 5.90
C THR A 628 17.89 -13.49 6.80
N ASP A 629 18.24 -12.92 7.94
CA ASP A 629 19.28 -13.39 8.86
C ASP A 629 18.74 -14.17 10.07
N ALA A 630 17.44 -14.49 10.10
CA ALA A 630 16.88 -15.25 11.20
C ALA A 630 17.38 -16.69 11.16
N THR A 631 17.92 -17.16 12.28
CA THR A 631 18.46 -18.51 12.42
C THR A 631 17.36 -19.42 12.95
N LEU A 632 17.07 -20.50 12.23
CA LEU A 632 15.93 -21.37 12.52
C LEU A 632 16.36 -22.70 13.14
N PHE A 633 17.58 -23.14 12.81
CA PHE A 633 18.21 -24.34 13.33
C PHE A 633 19.73 -24.16 13.39
N LEU A 634 20.36 -24.73 14.42
CA LEU A 634 21.81 -24.87 14.51
C LEU A 634 22.15 -26.28 14.98
N ALA A 635 23.17 -26.88 14.36
CA ALA A 635 23.85 -28.06 14.84
C ALA A 635 25.27 -27.67 15.22
N ASP A 636 25.50 -27.43 16.51
CA ASP A 636 26.81 -27.19 17.12
C ASP A 636 27.31 -28.56 17.60
N LEU A 637 28.02 -29.28 16.72
CA LEU A 637 28.40 -30.64 17.03
C LEU A 637 29.60 -30.64 17.95
N PRO A 638 29.59 -31.42 19.04
CA PRO A 638 30.74 -31.50 19.93
C PRO A 638 31.99 -31.94 19.16
N THR A 639 33.14 -31.36 19.52
CA THR A 639 34.39 -31.64 18.84
C THR A 639 34.83 -33.08 19.02
N LEU A 640 35.49 -33.60 17.98
CA LEU A 640 36.26 -34.85 18.04
C LEU A 640 37.73 -34.48 18.04
N GLY A 641 38.52 -35.04 18.94
CA GLY A 641 39.96 -34.88 18.92
C GLY A 641 40.69 -35.75 19.92
N ALA A 642 41.81 -36.34 19.48
CA ALA A 642 42.68 -37.12 20.34
C ALA A 642 44.14 -36.86 19.98
N GLN A 643 45.01 -36.93 21.00
CA GLN A 643 46.45 -36.88 20.85
C GLN A 643 47.05 -38.12 21.52
N PHE A 644 47.99 -38.77 20.83
CA PHE A 644 48.68 -39.98 21.23
C PHE A 644 50.17 -39.68 21.25
N GLU A 645 50.87 -40.17 22.27
CA GLU A 645 52.34 -40.16 22.30
C GLU A 645 52.80 -41.56 22.71
N TYR A 646 53.61 -42.19 21.86
CA TYR A 646 54.27 -43.44 22.16
C TYR A 646 55.76 -43.16 22.31
N LYS A 647 56.33 -43.45 23.48
CA LYS A 647 57.75 -43.34 23.77
C LYS A 647 58.28 -44.71 24.20
N GLN A 648 59.23 -45.24 23.44
CA GLN A 648 59.97 -46.44 23.82
C GLN A 648 61.42 -46.06 24.09
N THR A 649 61.86 -46.36 25.31
CA THR A 649 63.26 -46.22 25.73
C THR A 649 63.93 -47.58 25.60
N VAL A 650 65.02 -47.66 24.84
CA VAL A 650 65.86 -48.86 24.71
C VAL A 650 67.23 -48.58 25.32
N PRO A 651 67.62 -49.26 26.41
CA PRO A 651 68.96 -49.13 26.97
C PRO A 651 69.97 -49.79 26.03
N VAL A 652 70.92 -49.00 25.50
CA VAL A 652 71.95 -49.49 24.56
C VAL A 652 73.25 -49.79 25.29
N PHE A 653 73.55 -49.06 26.37
CA PHE A 653 74.65 -49.30 27.32
C PHE A 653 74.21 -48.86 28.73
N PRO A 654 74.82 -49.34 29.84
CA PRO A 654 74.49 -48.86 31.18
C PRO A 654 74.62 -47.34 31.30
N GLY A 655 73.50 -46.65 31.59
CA GLY A 655 73.43 -45.19 31.67
C GLY A 655 73.25 -44.46 30.35
N ILE A 656 73.15 -45.17 29.21
CA ILE A 656 72.91 -44.62 27.87
C ILE A 656 71.69 -45.29 27.25
N ASN A 657 70.67 -44.47 27.00
CA ASN A 657 69.41 -44.89 26.42
C ASN A 657 69.25 -44.31 25.01
N VAL A 658 68.56 -45.03 24.15
CA VAL A 658 68.02 -44.51 22.91
C VAL A 658 66.51 -44.42 23.07
N ASN A 659 65.98 -43.23 22.85
CA ASN A 659 64.55 -42.96 22.85
C ASN A 659 64.09 -42.92 21.40
N PHE A 660 63.06 -43.69 21.09
CA PHE A 660 62.32 -43.54 19.85
C PHE A 660 60.84 -43.55 20.14
N GLY A 661 60.11 -42.75 19.39
CA GLY A 661 58.71 -42.60 19.62
C GLY A 661 58.04 -41.83 18.50
N GLY A 662 56.72 -41.78 18.60
CA GLY A 662 55.91 -41.02 17.68
C GLY A 662 54.75 -40.39 18.43
N ASN A 663 54.36 -39.22 17.97
CA ASN A 663 53.15 -38.53 18.38
C ASN A 663 52.18 -38.54 17.20
N GLY A 664 50.89 -38.69 17.49
CA GLY A 664 49.84 -38.64 16.49
C GLY A 664 48.64 -37.94 17.06
N GLY A 665 47.86 -37.27 16.23
CA GLY A 665 46.62 -36.69 16.69
C GLY A 665 45.71 -36.34 15.52
N PHE A 666 44.42 -36.34 15.80
CA PHE A 666 43.40 -35.93 14.84
C PHE A 666 42.40 -35.01 15.54
N GLY A 667 41.73 -34.17 14.76
CA GLY A 667 40.62 -33.37 15.25
C GLY A 667 39.61 -33.06 14.15
N ALA A 668 38.34 -32.92 14.53
CA ALA A 668 37.24 -32.50 13.67
C ALA A 668 36.31 -31.55 14.43
N ASN A 669 35.90 -30.47 13.76
CA ASN A 669 34.82 -29.59 14.18
C ASN A 669 33.82 -29.44 13.03
N LEU A 670 32.53 -29.63 13.31
CA LEU A 670 31.49 -29.71 12.28
C LEU A 670 30.22 -29.01 12.73
N ASP A 671 30.03 -27.79 12.26
CA ASP A 671 28.88 -26.97 12.64
C ASP A 671 28.02 -26.65 11.42
N PHE A 672 26.70 -26.74 11.60
CA PHE A 672 25.72 -26.52 10.55
C PHE A 672 24.63 -25.59 11.02
N GLY A 673 23.92 -24.97 10.07
CA GLY A 673 22.75 -24.20 10.40
C GLY A 673 21.75 -24.13 9.26
N PHE A 674 20.58 -23.61 9.61
CA PHE A 674 19.53 -23.27 8.67
C PHE A 674 19.01 -21.89 9.00
N ASP A 675 19.04 -20.99 8.03
CA ASP A 675 18.49 -19.63 8.15
C ASP A 675 17.37 -19.35 7.15
N THR A 676 16.78 -18.17 7.27
CA THR A 676 15.65 -17.76 6.43
C THR A 676 16.02 -17.52 4.97
N GLN A 677 17.29 -17.45 4.57
CA GLN A 677 17.69 -17.10 3.20
C GLN A 677 17.10 -18.05 2.16
N GLY A 678 17.02 -19.34 2.48
CA GLY A 678 16.37 -20.33 1.62
C GLY A 678 14.89 -20.06 1.37
N LEU A 679 14.18 -19.55 2.37
CA LEU A 679 12.76 -19.20 2.27
C LEU A 679 12.54 -18.03 1.33
N PHE A 680 13.35 -16.97 1.43
CA PHE A 680 13.29 -15.82 0.50
C PHE A 680 13.66 -16.23 -0.92
N ALA A 681 14.66 -17.09 -1.07
CA ALA A 681 15.07 -17.59 -2.39
C ALA A 681 13.96 -18.42 -3.03
N ALA A 682 13.28 -19.27 -2.27
CA ALA A 682 12.14 -20.05 -2.73
C ALA A 682 10.92 -19.18 -3.09
N ALA A 683 10.62 -18.15 -2.27
CA ALA A 683 9.55 -17.20 -2.57
C ALA A 683 9.83 -16.41 -3.86
N SER A 684 11.10 -16.07 -4.11
CA SER A 684 11.52 -15.33 -5.32
C SER A 684 11.61 -16.21 -6.56
N SER A 685 12.06 -17.47 -6.43
CA SER A 685 12.22 -18.39 -7.56
C SER A 685 10.99 -19.23 -7.87
N GLY A 686 10.03 -19.31 -6.94
CA GLY A 686 8.93 -20.26 -6.96
C GLY A 686 9.35 -21.72 -6.75
N ASN A 687 10.63 -21.98 -6.44
CA ASN A 687 11.17 -23.34 -6.30
C ASN A 687 11.36 -23.73 -4.84
N ALA A 688 10.50 -24.62 -4.36
CA ALA A 688 10.55 -25.17 -3.00
C ALA A 688 11.88 -25.85 -2.61
N ALA A 689 12.67 -26.31 -3.58
CA ALA A 689 13.98 -26.89 -3.30
C ALA A 689 14.99 -25.85 -2.77
N ASP A 690 14.80 -24.57 -3.10
CA ASP A 690 15.67 -23.48 -2.66
C ASP A 690 15.61 -23.27 -1.13
N ILE A 691 14.52 -23.67 -0.48
CA ILE A 691 14.38 -23.65 0.98
C ILE A 691 15.57 -24.35 1.64
N PHE A 692 15.89 -25.57 1.19
CA PHE A 692 17.00 -26.34 1.75
C PHE A 692 18.33 -26.05 1.06
N ASN A 693 18.33 -25.92 -0.27
CA ASN A 693 19.57 -25.71 -1.01
C ASN A 693 20.24 -24.37 -0.68
N LYS A 694 19.47 -23.35 -0.29
CA LYS A 694 20.00 -22.00 -0.01
C LYS A 694 19.82 -21.56 1.44
N GLY A 695 19.04 -22.30 2.25
CA GLY A 695 18.86 -22.05 3.68
C GLY A 695 19.81 -22.86 4.56
N PHE A 696 20.17 -24.09 4.16
CA PHE A 696 21.13 -24.90 4.89
C PHE A 696 22.58 -24.47 4.60
N PHE A 697 23.39 -24.31 5.64
CA PHE A 697 24.80 -23.92 5.53
C PHE A 697 25.69 -24.74 6.48
N VAL A 698 26.97 -24.81 6.13
CA VAL A 698 28.06 -25.26 7.00
C VAL A 698 28.81 -24.03 7.49
N ASP A 699 29.15 -23.97 8.78
CA ASP A 699 30.00 -22.89 9.30
C ASP A 699 31.39 -22.97 8.66
N ALA A 700 31.90 -21.86 8.14
CA ALA A 700 33.19 -21.80 7.46
C ALA A 700 34.38 -22.17 8.37
N ASN A 701 34.22 -22.13 9.69
CA ASN A 701 35.22 -22.59 10.66
C ASN A 701 35.24 -24.11 10.83
N SER A 702 34.26 -24.83 10.25
CA SER A 702 34.27 -26.30 10.22
C SER A 702 35.49 -26.82 9.47
N GLY A 703 36.08 -27.89 9.99
CA GLY A 703 37.32 -28.40 9.46
C GLY A 703 37.88 -29.60 10.19
N PHE A 704 38.94 -30.16 9.62
CA PHE A 704 39.62 -31.34 10.11
C PHE A 704 41.12 -31.06 10.21
N ASN A 705 41.77 -31.62 11.22
CA ASN A 705 43.22 -31.57 11.35
C ASN A 705 43.81 -32.94 11.63
N LEU A 706 44.99 -33.18 11.09
CA LEU A 706 45.81 -34.37 11.31
C LEU A 706 47.22 -33.93 11.67
N ASN A 707 47.75 -34.50 12.75
CA ASN A 707 49.11 -34.27 13.23
C ASN A 707 49.82 -35.62 13.34
N LEU A 708 51.00 -35.75 12.76
CA LEU A 708 51.85 -36.94 12.87
C LEU A 708 53.28 -36.48 13.06
N GLY A 709 53.90 -36.93 14.14
CA GLY A 709 55.28 -36.62 14.47
C GLY A 709 56.07 -37.86 14.84
N PHE A 710 57.34 -37.83 14.53
CA PHE A 710 58.31 -38.85 14.89
C PHE A 710 59.45 -38.18 15.64
N PHE A 711 59.89 -38.79 16.74
CA PHE A 711 61.07 -38.34 17.45
C PHE A 711 62.03 -39.49 17.71
N ALA A 712 63.31 -39.15 17.64
CA ALA A 712 64.40 -40.05 17.95
C ALA A 712 65.48 -39.26 18.68
N GLY A 713 66.03 -39.85 19.74
CA GLY A 713 66.93 -39.13 20.63
C GLY A 713 67.77 -40.04 21.49
N GLY A 714 68.77 -39.44 22.12
CA GLY A 714 69.65 -40.09 23.08
C GLY A 714 69.36 -39.59 24.49
N GLY A 715 69.17 -40.51 25.43
CA GLY A 715 69.03 -40.25 26.85
C GLY A 715 70.27 -40.66 27.63
N VAL A 716 70.64 -39.91 28.67
CA VAL A 716 71.68 -40.29 29.63
C VAL A 716 71.06 -40.35 31.02
N GLY A 717 71.16 -41.50 31.68
CA GLY A 717 70.55 -41.73 32.99
C GLY A 717 69.97 -43.13 33.18
N ILE A 718 69.24 -43.32 34.28
CA ILE A 718 68.52 -44.56 34.61
C ILE A 718 67.02 -44.27 34.41
N PRO A 719 66.35 -44.94 33.44
CA PRO A 719 64.93 -44.73 33.16
C PRO A 719 64.09 -44.82 34.44
N GLY A 720 63.25 -43.80 34.68
CA GLY A 720 62.38 -43.74 35.85
C GLY A 720 63.02 -43.29 37.18
N ALA A 721 64.34 -43.19 37.26
CA ALA A 721 65.02 -42.65 38.45
C ALA A 721 65.51 -41.22 38.22
N ALA A 722 66.34 -41.03 37.19
CA ALA A 722 66.80 -39.72 36.72
C ALA A 722 67.33 -39.87 35.29
N GLU A 723 66.69 -39.23 34.33
CA GLU A 723 67.05 -39.26 32.91
C GLU A 723 67.01 -37.85 32.31
N LEU A 724 68.03 -37.53 31.50
CA LEU A 724 68.06 -36.35 30.64
C LEU A 724 68.11 -36.83 29.20
N SER A 725 67.11 -36.46 28.39
CA SER A 725 67.05 -36.81 26.96
C SER A 725 67.18 -35.59 26.08
N ALA A 726 67.86 -35.76 24.94
CA ALA A 726 67.84 -34.82 23.84
C ALA A 726 67.26 -35.54 22.63
N ASP A 727 66.09 -35.08 22.19
CA ASP A 727 65.32 -35.69 21.12
C ASP A 727 65.25 -34.72 19.93
N ILE A 728 65.56 -35.22 18.73
CA ILE A 728 65.20 -34.53 17.50
C ILE A 728 63.83 -35.02 17.06
N PHE A 729 62.99 -34.12 16.57
CA PHE A 729 61.65 -34.45 16.10
C PHE A 729 61.41 -33.91 14.70
N ILE A 730 60.54 -34.59 13.97
CA ILE A 730 59.89 -34.10 12.75
C ILE A 730 58.39 -34.21 13.00
N ASP A 731 57.71 -33.07 13.04
CA ASP A 731 56.26 -32.96 13.18
C ASP A 731 55.65 -32.54 11.84
N GLY A 732 54.67 -33.29 11.36
CA GLY A 732 53.81 -32.93 10.24
C GLY A 732 52.41 -32.58 10.73
N LYS A 733 51.87 -31.46 10.27
CA LYS A 733 50.49 -31.03 10.50
C LYS A 733 49.81 -30.72 9.17
N VAL A 734 48.60 -31.23 8.98
CA VAL A 734 47.72 -30.88 7.86
C VAL A 734 46.38 -30.43 8.39
N ASP A 735 45.97 -29.22 8.03
CA ASP A 735 44.69 -28.62 8.35
C ASP A 735 43.84 -28.51 7.08
N PHE A 736 42.58 -28.95 7.14
CA PHE A 736 41.57 -28.79 6.10
C PHE A 736 40.48 -27.86 6.61
N LYS A 737 40.35 -26.68 6.02
CA LYS A 737 39.28 -25.71 6.32
C LYS A 737 38.37 -25.55 5.12
N LEU A 738 37.06 -25.41 5.32
CA LEU A 738 36.17 -25.13 4.21
C LEU A 738 36.51 -23.79 3.55
N ASN A 739 36.46 -23.76 2.22
CA ASN A 739 36.64 -22.55 1.46
C ASN A 739 35.30 -21.85 1.25
N ASP A 740 35.14 -20.68 1.84
CA ASP A 740 33.98 -19.81 1.68
C ASP A 740 34.18 -18.87 0.46
N PRO A 741 33.44 -19.06 -0.64
CA PRO A 741 33.58 -18.23 -1.82
C PRO A 741 32.87 -16.87 -1.70
N THR A 742 32.06 -16.67 -0.66
CA THR A 742 31.28 -15.44 -0.42
C THR A 742 31.90 -14.68 0.75
N PRO A 743 32.71 -13.62 0.51
CA PRO A 743 33.44 -12.98 1.59
C PRO A 743 32.53 -12.36 2.65
N GLY A 744 32.66 -12.81 3.89
CA GLY A 744 32.16 -12.11 5.09
C GLY A 744 30.82 -12.59 5.66
N ASP A 745 30.22 -13.66 5.13
CA ASP A 745 29.03 -14.25 5.74
C ASP A 745 29.35 -15.48 6.63
N GLY A 746 30.52 -16.12 6.45
CA GLY A 746 30.99 -17.23 7.27
C GLY A 746 30.18 -18.52 7.08
N LYS A 747 29.39 -18.60 6.00
CA LYS A 747 28.40 -19.67 5.76
C LYS A 747 28.62 -20.27 4.38
N VAL A 748 28.94 -21.56 4.33
CA VAL A 748 29.15 -22.28 3.07
C VAL A 748 27.94 -23.16 2.75
N ARG A 749 27.22 -22.84 1.68
CA ARG A 749 25.96 -23.49 1.27
C ARG A 749 26.17 -24.51 0.15
N PRO A 750 25.23 -25.46 -0.07
CA PRO A 750 25.37 -26.46 -1.13
C PRO A 750 25.70 -25.91 -2.54
N PRO A 751 25.11 -24.80 -3.03
CA PRO A 751 25.47 -24.22 -4.32
C PRO A 751 26.91 -23.69 -4.35
N GLU A 752 27.42 -23.18 -3.22
CA GLU A 752 28.79 -22.69 -3.07
C GLU A 752 29.79 -23.86 -3.07
N ILE A 753 29.44 -24.97 -2.41
CA ILE A 753 30.22 -26.22 -2.46
C ILE A 753 30.27 -26.77 -3.89
N LEU A 754 29.14 -26.82 -4.60
CA LEU A 754 29.08 -27.26 -6.00
C LEU A 754 29.86 -26.33 -6.93
N GLN A 755 29.78 -25.03 -6.70
CA GLN A 755 30.58 -24.05 -7.42
C GLN A 755 32.07 -24.27 -7.18
N ASN A 756 32.50 -24.48 -5.93
CA ASN A 756 33.88 -24.79 -5.60
C ASN A 756 34.33 -26.12 -6.21
N LEU A 757 33.51 -27.17 -6.16
CA LEU A 757 33.80 -28.47 -6.75
C LEU A 757 33.98 -28.40 -8.28
N SER A 758 33.19 -27.54 -8.96
CA SER A 758 33.31 -27.30 -10.40
C SER A 758 34.66 -26.67 -10.80
N LYS A 759 35.33 -25.99 -9.86
CA LYS A 759 36.67 -25.42 -10.02
C LYS A 759 37.79 -26.41 -9.64
N GLY A 760 37.44 -27.57 -9.05
CA GLY A 760 38.35 -28.62 -8.59
C GLY A 760 38.18 -28.94 -7.11
N VAL A 761 38.48 -30.18 -6.69
CA VAL A 761 38.35 -30.63 -5.29
C VAL A 761 39.21 -29.80 -4.30
N ASN A 762 40.32 -29.26 -4.78
CA ASN A 762 41.21 -28.33 -4.06
C ASN A 762 40.63 -26.92 -3.87
N CYS A 763 39.47 -26.60 -4.47
CA CYS A 763 38.75 -25.35 -4.25
C CYS A 763 37.65 -25.49 -3.17
N VAL A 764 37.36 -26.71 -2.70
CA VAL A 764 36.38 -26.95 -1.62
C VAL A 764 37.00 -26.71 -0.24
N PHE A 765 38.30 -27.02 -0.10
CA PHE A 765 39.03 -26.83 1.15
C PHE A 765 40.28 -25.98 0.94
N ASN A 766 40.51 -25.04 1.85
CA ASN A 766 41.81 -24.43 2.07
C ASN A 766 42.62 -25.40 2.94
N THR A 767 43.60 -26.04 2.32
CA THR A 767 44.43 -27.07 2.94
C THR A 767 45.82 -26.50 3.23
N GLU A 768 46.20 -26.43 4.50
CA GLU A 768 47.53 -26.00 4.92
C GLU A 768 48.29 -27.17 5.52
N GLY A 769 49.44 -27.49 4.95
CA GLY A 769 50.38 -28.48 5.45
C GLY A 769 51.67 -27.83 5.93
N LYS A 770 52.10 -28.14 7.15
CA LYS A 770 53.40 -27.71 7.69
C LYS A 770 54.17 -28.93 8.16
N VAL A 771 55.43 -29.02 7.77
CA VAL A 771 56.37 -29.99 8.31
C VAL A 771 57.49 -29.22 9.00
N GLU A 772 57.64 -29.44 10.29
CA GLU A 772 58.60 -28.76 11.14
C GLU A 772 59.56 -29.78 11.72
N ALA A 773 60.84 -29.43 11.74
CA ALA A 773 61.84 -30.18 12.46
C ALA A 773 62.31 -29.35 13.65
N GLY A 774 62.68 -30.02 14.71
CA GLY A 774 63.18 -29.35 15.89
C GLY A 774 63.94 -30.28 16.81
N ALA A 775 64.38 -29.71 17.91
CA ALA A 775 65.04 -30.44 18.98
C ALA A 775 64.42 -30.03 20.30
N LYS A 776 64.12 -31.01 21.15
CA LYS A 776 63.67 -30.81 22.53
C LYS A 776 64.62 -31.51 23.49
N VAL A 777 64.80 -30.92 24.67
CA VAL A 777 65.47 -31.56 25.80
C VAL A 777 64.44 -31.82 26.87
N SER A 778 64.36 -33.06 27.32
CA SER A 778 63.41 -33.48 28.36
C SER A 778 64.19 -34.01 29.56
N TYR A 779 63.68 -33.80 30.77
CA TYR A 779 64.20 -34.45 31.96
C TYR A 779 63.08 -35.14 32.74
N GLU A 780 63.41 -36.30 33.28
CA GLU A 780 62.52 -37.13 34.09
C GLU A 780 63.20 -37.47 35.41
N LEU A 781 62.51 -37.22 36.53
CA LEU A 781 62.98 -37.50 37.88
C LEU A 781 61.93 -38.32 38.66
N LEU A 782 62.37 -39.47 39.16
CA LEU A 782 61.65 -40.35 40.10
C LEU A 782 60.24 -40.76 39.64
N PHE A 783 59.97 -40.86 38.34
CA PHE A 783 58.64 -41.12 37.74
C PHE A 783 57.55 -40.07 38.07
N VAL A 784 57.86 -38.98 38.80
CA VAL A 784 56.85 -38.00 39.27
C VAL A 784 57.02 -36.63 38.62
N PHE A 785 58.24 -36.27 38.22
CA PHE A 785 58.54 -34.98 37.60
C PHE A 785 59.08 -35.21 36.19
N GLU A 786 58.26 -34.90 35.19
CA GLU A 786 58.67 -34.85 33.78
C GLU A 786 58.41 -33.44 33.25
N ASP A 787 59.40 -32.86 32.60
CA ASP A 787 59.28 -31.55 31.95
C ASP A 787 60.19 -31.50 30.71
N SER A 788 59.85 -30.64 29.75
CA SER A 788 60.55 -30.58 28.47
C SER A 788 60.66 -29.15 27.96
N PHE A 789 61.84 -28.82 27.42
CA PHE A 789 62.14 -27.53 26.82
C PHE A 789 62.49 -27.72 25.34
N GLU A 790 61.76 -27.01 24.48
CA GLU A 790 62.07 -26.96 23.05
C GLU A 790 63.28 -26.03 22.82
N ILE A 791 64.35 -26.55 22.21
CA ILE A 791 65.57 -25.79 21.92
C ILE A 791 65.38 -24.95 20.65
N ALA A 792 64.78 -25.55 19.63
CA ALA A 792 64.51 -24.92 18.35
C ALA A 792 63.43 -25.71 17.61
N ARG A 793 62.60 -24.98 16.87
CA ARG A 793 61.64 -25.50 15.89
C ARG A 793 61.74 -24.64 14.65
N PHE A 794 61.87 -25.28 13.51
CA PHE A 794 61.98 -24.59 12.23
C PHE A 794 61.19 -25.36 11.15
N PRO A 795 60.51 -24.64 10.25
CA PRO A 795 59.85 -25.27 9.11
C PRO A 795 60.87 -25.91 8.18
N ILE A 796 60.56 -27.07 7.60
CA ILE A 796 61.41 -27.71 6.59
C ILE A 796 61.10 -27.07 5.22
N PRO A 797 62.04 -26.34 4.58
CA PRO A 797 61.80 -25.69 3.31
C PRO A 797 61.42 -26.69 2.22
N GLY A 798 60.35 -26.40 1.46
CA GLY A 798 59.86 -27.25 0.37
C GLY A 798 58.88 -28.36 0.77
N LEU A 799 58.62 -28.57 2.07
CA LEU A 799 57.60 -29.50 2.56
C LEU A 799 56.35 -28.81 3.11
N ASN A 800 56.39 -27.49 3.33
CA ASN A 800 55.20 -26.70 3.61
C ASN A 800 54.42 -26.48 2.33
N PHE A 801 53.11 -26.72 2.38
CA PHE A 801 52.21 -26.51 1.25
C PHE A 801 50.94 -25.78 1.70
N SER A 802 50.40 -25.00 0.78
CA SER A 802 49.09 -24.37 0.93
C SER A 802 48.36 -24.59 -0.38
N TYR A 803 47.31 -25.40 -0.34
CA TYR A 803 46.41 -25.62 -1.47
C TYR A 803 45.08 -24.93 -1.19
N GLY A 804 44.58 -24.22 -2.18
CA GLY A 804 43.29 -23.55 -2.16
C GLY A 804 42.94 -23.10 -3.57
N CYS A 805 41.81 -22.42 -3.73
CA CYS A 805 41.41 -21.90 -5.04
C CYS A 805 42.37 -20.77 -5.46
N GLY A 806 43.39 -21.12 -6.25
CA GLY A 806 44.53 -20.26 -6.63
C GLY A 806 45.93 -20.88 -6.45
N GLY A 807 46.05 -22.06 -5.83
CA GLY A 807 47.34 -22.72 -5.55
C GLY A 807 47.69 -23.95 -6.41
N GLY A 808 46.82 -24.37 -7.32
CA GLY A 808 47.10 -25.44 -8.28
C GLY A 808 47.66 -24.86 -9.58
N THR A 809 48.69 -25.48 -10.15
CA THR A 809 49.08 -25.24 -11.55
C THR A 809 47.83 -25.30 -12.42
N GLU A 810 47.51 -24.18 -13.06
CA GLU A 810 46.49 -24.01 -14.08
C GLU A 810 46.38 -25.31 -14.91
N ILE A 811 45.25 -26.03 -14.81
CA ILE A 811 44.94 -27.04 -15.83
C ILE A 811 44.66 -26.21 -17.09
N LYS A 812 45.70 -25.98 -17.88
CA LYS A 812 45.54 -25.38 -19.20
C LYS A 812 44.67 -26.33 -20.01
N ASN A 813 43.52 -25.83 -20.46
CA ASN A 813 42.71 -26.56 -21.43
C ASN A 813 43.62 -27.01 -22.58
N PRO A 814 43.53 -28.28 -23.02
CA PRO A 814 44.41 -28.77 -24.07
C PRO A 814 44.22 -27.92 -25.33
N VAL A 815 45.32 -27.44 -25.89
CA VAL A 815 45.27 -26.66 -27.14
C VAL A 815 45.01 -27.63 -28.29
N LEU A 816 43.74 -27.78 -28.69
CA LEU A 816 43.32 -28.76 -29.70
C LEU A 816 43.75 -28.38 -31.13
N ALA A 817 43.90 -27.09 -31.40
CA ALA A 817 44.35 -26.58 -32.68
C ALA A 817 45.21 -25.34 -32.50
N LYS A 818 46.20 -25.17 -33.37
CA LYS A 818 47.09 -24.02 -33.43
C LYS A 818 46.97 -23.37 -34.80
N ASP A 819 46.60 -22.10 -34.81
CA ASP A 819 46.66 -21.28 -36.02
C ASP A 819 48.13 -20.98 -36.34
N LEU A 820 48.55 -21.31 -37.55
CA LEU A 820 49.91 -21.08 -38.05
C LEU A 820 49.99 -19.86 -38.98
N GLY A 821 48.87 -19.14 -39.17
CA GLY A 821 48.73 -18.04 -40.11
C GLY A 821 48.48 -18.51 -41.55
N SER A 822 48.19 -17.56 -42.45
CA SER A 822 47.97 -17.83 -43.89
C SER A 822 46.84 -18.84 -44.18
N ASN A 823 45.73 -18.77 -43.43
CA ASN A 823 44.59 -19.69 -43.49
C ASN A 823 44.94 -21.16 -43.16
N LEU A 824 46.03 -21.41 -42.45
CA LEU A 824 46.47 -22.74 -42.09
C LEU A 824 46.22 -23.02 -40.59
N LEU A 825 45.20 -23.81 -40.31
CA LEU A 825 44.91 -24.33 -38.97
C LEU A 825 45.50 -25.74 -38.83
N ARG A 826 46.38 -25.94 -37.84
CA ARG A 826 46.93 -27.28 -37.54
C ARG A 826 46.26 -27.84 -36.29
N LEU A 827 45.63 -29.00 -36.40
CA LEU A 827 45.14 -29.74 -35.24
C LEU A 827 46.31 -30.40 -34.51
N ASN A 828 46.38 -30.26 -33.18
CA ASN A 828 47.44 -30.85 -32.36
C ASN A 828 47.08 -32.31 -32.05
N MET A 829 47.16 -33.18 -33.06
CA MET A 829 46.84 -34.62 -33.00
C MET A 829 47.96 -35.45 -33.65
N GLY A 830 47.98 -36.77 -33.37
CA GLY A 830 49.04 -37.66 -33.85
C GLY A 830 50.45 -37.17 -33.44
N PRO A 831 51.42 -37.00 -34.37
CA PRO A 831 52.78 -36.56 -34.03
C PRO A 831 52.89 -35.19 -33.32
N ASN A 832 51.83 -34.38 -33.35
CA ASN A 832 51.76 -33.07 -32.70
C ASN A 832 50.92 -33.09 -31.41
N ALA A 833 50.55 -34.26 -30.87
CA ALA A 833 49.73 -34.38 -29.66
C ALA A 833 50.40 -33.76 -28.41
N SER A 834 51.74 -33.78 -28.35
CA SER A 834 52.52 -33.14 -27.27
C SER A 834 52.31 -31.62 -27.19
N ASP A 835 51.90 -30.97 -28.28
CA ASP A 835 51.62 -29.53 -28.32
C ASP A 835 50.27 -29.16 -27.67
N ARG A 836 49.48 -30.13 -27.16
CA ARG A 836 48.27 -29.86 -26.36
C ARG A 836 48.59 -29.26 -24.99
N GLY A 837 49.82 -29.41 -24.50
CA GLY A 837 50.30 -28.85 -23.24
C GLY A 837 49.64 -29.49 -22.01
N SER A 838 50.17 -30.62 -21.53
CA SER A 838 49.74 -31.23 -20.26
C SER A 838 50.73 -30.93 -19.14
N GLY A 839 50.27 -30.22 -18.12
CA GLY A 839 50.87 -30.27 -16.79
C GLY A 839 50.53 -31.64 -16.16
N THR A 840 51.53 -32.50 -16.06
CA THR A 840 51.54 -33.90 -15.56
C THR A 840 51.12 -35.01 -16.55
N PRO A 841 51.87 -36.14 -16.60
CA PRO A 841 51.68 -37.21 -17.58
C PRO A 841 50.66 -38.25 -17.05
N PHE A 842 49.42 -38.19 -17.52
CA PHE A 842 48.51 -39.33 -17.39
C PHE A 842 48.72 -40.30 -18.57
N ILE A 843 49.43 -41.39 -18.27
CA ILE A 843 49.21 -42.78 -18.67
C ILE A 843 48.37 -43.02 -19.96
N ASN A 844 49.04 -43.53 -21.00
CA ASN A 844 48.54 -44.16 -22.23
C ASN A 844 47.93 -43.28 -23.34
N GLU A 845 48.77 -42.50 -24.04
CA GLU A 845 48.49 -42.17 -25.45
C GLU A 845 48.75 -43.42 -26.31
N ILE A 846 47.69 -44.15 -26.63
CA ILE A 846 47.71 -45.20 -27.67
C ILE A 846 47.62 -44.55 -29.06
N ASN A 847 48.28 -45.16 -30.05
CA ASN A 847 48.29 -44.71 -31.45
C ASN A 847 46.88 -44.36 -31.96
N GLU A 848 46.61 -43.08 -32.20
CA GLU A 848 45.38 -42.61 -32.83
C GLU A 848 45.45 -42.89 -34.35
N VAL A 849 44.53 -43.70 -34.90
CA VAL A 849 44.33 -43.91 -36.35
C VAL A 849 43.03 -43.25 -36.75
N PHE A 850 43.06 -42.37 -37.76
CA PHE A 850 41.87 -41.71 -38.28
C PHE A 850 41.74 -41.92 -39.79
N GLU A 851 40.53 -42.28 -40.23
CA GLU A 851 40.13 -42.33 -41.64
C GLU A 851 39.44 -41.02 -42.02
N VAL A 852 39.90 -40.37 -43.08
CA VAL A 852 39.22 -39.22 -43.66
C VAL A 852 38.31 -39.74 -44.76
N GLN A 853 37.00 -39.73 -44.53
CA GLN A 853 36.03 -39.91 -45.61
C GLN A 853 35.93 -38.60 -46.40
N ALA A 854 36.23 -38.68 -47.70
CA ALA A 854 36.12 -37.58 -48.65
C ALA A 854 34.67 -37.34 -49.08
#